data_AF-A0A8S2AUT3-F1
#
_entry.id   AF-A0A8S2AUT3-F1
#
_cell.length_a   1.000
_cell.length_b   1.000
_cell.length_c   1.000
_cell.angle_alpha   90.00
_cell.angle_beta   90.00
_cell.angle_gamma   90.00
#
_symmetry.space_group_name_H-M   'P 1'
#
loop_
_entity.id
_entity.type
_entity.pdbx_description
1 polymer ?
#
loop_
_entity_poly.entity_id
_entity_poly.type
_entity_poly.pdbx_seq_one_letter_code
_entity_poly.pdbx_strand_id
1 'polypeptide(L)'
;MEINWTRGPIIGRGSTATVSIAISSSGEIFAVKSAELSSSTFLQKEQSFLSTLSSPHIVKYIGSGLTCENNGFVYNILMEYISGGNLHELIKNSGGKLPEPEIRSYTRQILNGLMYLHERGIVHCDLKSHNVLVEENGVLKIADMGCAKSVGKSGFSGTPAFMAPEVARGEEQRFPADVWALGCTVIEMMTGSSPWPELNDVVAAMYKIGFSGESPEIPGWISEKGKDFLKNCLKEDPKQRWTVEELLKHPFLDDGEESETSDCLKNKTSSPSTVLDQRFWDSCEISKTHLISMDHEDPFADYSESWGSPAKRIEELAGDEILSLPDWVTEEDDGWIQVRGDEYEETEKRDGDEDAFSVEATSSSQAIEEVVTLLDYGAGNVRSIRNALRHLGFSIKDVQTPGDILNADRLIFPGVGAFAPAMDVLNKTGMAEALCTYIENDRPFLGICLGLQLLFESSEENGPVKGLGVIPGIVGRFDSSAGIRVPHIGWNALQVRKDSEILDDVGNRHVYFVHSYRAIPSDENKDWISSTCNYGESFISSIRRGNVHAVQFHPEKSGEVGLSVLRRFLHPKLPATQKPMEGKASKLAKRVIACLDVRTNDNGDLVVTKGDQYDVREQSNENEVRNLGKPVDLAGQYYKDGADEISFLNITGFRDFPLGDLPMIQVLRHTSKNVFVPLTVGGGIRDFTDASGRYYSSLEVAAEYFRSGADKISIGSDAVYAAEEFIKSGVKTGKSSLEQISRVYGNQAVVVSIDPRRVYVNHPDDVPYKVIRVTNPGPNGEEYAWYQCTVSGGREGRPIGAFELAKAVEELGAGEILLNCIDCDGQGKGFDIDLVKLISDSVGIPVIASSGAGTPRHFSEVFEKTNASAALAAGIFHRKEVPIQSVKEHLQEERIEVRI
;
A
#
# COMPACT_ATOMS: atom_id res chain seq x y z
N MET A 1 -17.53 -29.56 33.30
CA MET A 1 -17.88 -28.64 34.40
C MET A 1 -17.65 -27.24 33.86
N GLU A 2 -18.69 -26.42 33.76
CA GLU A 2 -18.51 -25.00 33.45
C GLU A 2 -17.83 -24.34 34.66
N ILE A 3 -16.59 -23.91 34.47
CA ILE A 3 -15.87 -23.14 35.48
C ILE A 3 -16.42 -21.72 35.36
N ASN A 4 -17.03 -21.19 36.43
CA ASN A 4 -17.39 -19.78 36.49
C ASN A 4 -16.15 -18.97 36.89
N TRP A 5 -15.77 -18.02 36.04
CA TRP A 5 -14.58 -17.19 36.20
C TRP A 5 -14.78 -15.77 35.70
N THR A 6 -13.89 -14.88 36.12
CA THR A 6 -13.86 -13.48 35.70
C THR A 6 -12.53 -13.18 35.02
N ARG A 7 -12.58 -12.54 33.84
CA ARG A 7 -11.37 -12.13 33.10
C ARG A 7 -10.74 -10.94 33.80
N GLY A 8 -9.42 -11.01 34.00
CA GLY A 8 -8.59 -9.91 34.46
C GLY A 8 -7.77 -9.28 33.32
N PRO A 9 -6.68 -8.55 33.67
CA PRO A 9 -5.81 -7.90 32.69
C PRO A 9 -5.19 -8.84 31.65
N ILE A 10 -4.89 -8.26 30.49
CA ILE A 10 -4.14 -8.93 29.42
C ILE A 10 -2.68 -9.08 29.86
N ILE A 11 -2.14 -10.30 29.75
CA ILE A 11 -0.75 -10.63 30.08
C ILE A 11 0.08 -11.02 28.83
N GLY A 12 -0.56 -11.15 27.67
CA GLY A 12 0.13 -11.33 26.39
C GLY A 12 -0.81 -11.18 25.19
N ARG A 13 -0.30 -10.68 24.06
CA ARG A 13 -1.02 -10.63 22.78
C ARG A 13 -0.18 -11.32 21.70
N GLY A 14 -0.79 -12.27 21.00
CA GLY A 14 -0.23 -12.88 19.80
C GLY A 14 -1.03 -12.51 18.54
N SER A 15 -0.57 -12.95 17.38
CA SER A 15 -1.23 -12.69 16.08
C SER A 15 -2.60 -13.35 15.93
N THR A 16 -2.90 -14.39 16.73
CA THR A 16 -4.12 -15.20 16.60
C THR A 16 -4.99 -15.22 17.85
N ALA A 17 -4.46 -14.82 19.02
CA ALA A 17 -5.20 -14.85 20.28
C ALA A 17 -4.59 -13.89 21.32
N THR A 18 -5.41 -13.49 22.29
CA THR A 18 -5.00 -12.68 23.45
C THR A 18 -5.00 -13.55 24.69
N VAL A 19 -3.96 -13.44 25.54
CA VAL A 19 -3.86 -14.14 26.82
C VAL A 19 -4.14 -13.16 27.95
N SER A 20 -5.10 -13.48 28.80
CA SER A 20 -5.44 -12.71 30.00
C SER A 20 -5.30 -13.56 31.24
N ILE A 21 -5.01 -12.93 32.38
CA ILE A 21 -5.18 -13.59 33.68
C ILE A 21 -6.69 -13.71 33.96
N ALA A 22 -7.10 -14.75 34.69
CA ALA A 22 -8.47 -14.96 35.11
C ALA A 22 -8.51 -15.55 36.51
N ILE A 23 -9.62 -15.30 37.20
CA ILE A 23 -9.85 -15.77 38.57
C ILE A 23 -11.15 -16.57 38.59
N SER A 24 -11.10 -17.79 39.11
CA SER A 24 -12.29 -18.61 39.31
C SER A 24 -13.15 -18.05 40.45
N SER A 25 -14.40 -18.47 40.50
CA SER A 25 -15.28 -18.22 41.65
C SER A 25 -14.74 -18.76 43.00
N SER A 26 -13.79 -19.71 42.98
CA SER A 26 -13.07 -20.21 44.18
C SER A 26 -11.85 -19.36 44.57
N GLY A 27 -11.48 -18.35 43.76
CA GLY A 27 -10.30 -17.50 43.97
C GLY A 27 -9.00 -18.07 43.38
N GLU A 28 -9.07 -19.14 42.58
CA GLU A 28 -7.91 -19.72 41.90
C GLU A 28 -7.56 -18.93 40.64
N ILE A 29 -6.27 -18.66 40.46
CA ILE A 29 -5.74 -17.89 39.32
C ILE A 29 -5.35 -18.84 38.19
N PHE A 30 -5.72 -18.49 36.97
CA PHE A 30 -5.32 -19.20 35.76
C PHE A 30 -5.21 -18.25 34.55
N ALA A 31 -4.65 -18.73 33.44
CA ALA A 31 -4.52 -17.99 32.20
C ALA A 31 -5.64 -18.37 31.23
N VAL A 32 -6.17 -17.39 30.50
CA VAL A 32 -7.18 -17.58 29.46
C VAL A 32 -6.67 -17.04 28.14
N LYS A 33 -6.51 -17.93 27.17
CA LYS A 33 -6.20 -17.57 25.78
C LYS A 33 -7.52 -17.48 25.01
N SER A 34 -7.77 -16.34 24.38
CA SER A 34 -9.06 -15.97 23.80
C SER A 34 -8.91 -15.51 22.35
N ALA A 35 -9.83 -15.95 21.50
CA ALA A 35 -9.98 -15.49 20.12
C ALA A 35 -11.47 -15.36 19.78
N GLU A 36 -11.83 -14.42 18.90
CA GLU A 36 -13.20 -14.34 18.40
C GLU A 36 -13.61 -15.68 17.76
N LEU A 37 -14.85 -16.12 17.98
CA LEU A 37 -15.30 -17.43 17.53
C LEU A 37 -15.13 -17.60 16.02
N SER A 38 -15.39 -16.53 15.25
CA SER A 38 -15.22 -16.44 13.79
C SER A 38 -13.77 -16.69 13.32
N SER A 39 -12.77 -16.40 14.15
CA SER A 39 -11.33 -16.54 13.85
C SER A 39 -10.62 -17.58 14.75
N SER A 40 -11.36 -18.37 15.53
CA SER A 40 -10.81 -19.24 16.58
C SER A 40 -10.23 -20.57 16.09
N THR A 41 -10.11 -20.81 14.78
CA THR A 41 -9.67 -22.10 14.20
C THR A 41 -8.29 -22.56 14.70
N PHE A 42 -7.33 -21.65 14.77
CA PHE A 42 -5.99 -21.93 15.31
C PHE A 42 -6.02 -22.26 16.80
N LEU A 43 -6.86 -21.54 17.56
CA LEU A 43 -7.03 -21.76 18.98
C LEU A 43 -7.75 -23.10 19.26
N GLN A 44 -8.77 -23.45 18.49
CA GLN A 44 -9.41 -24.77 18.57
C GLN A 44 -8.44 -25.91 18.23
N LYS A 45 -7.56 -25.71 17.23
CA LYS A 45 -6.49 -26.65 16.91
C LYS A 45 -5.51 -26.81 18.09
N GLU A 46 -5.08 -25.70 18.69
CA GLU A 46 -4.23 -25.71 19.89
C GLU A 46 -4.90 -26.49 21.04
N GLN A 47 -6.18 -26.24 21.31
CA GLN A 47 -6.97 -26.96 22.31
C GLN A 47 -6.98 -28.47 22.06
N SER A 48 -7.10 -28.91 20.80
CA SER A 48 -7.12 -30.33 20.44
C SER A 48 -5.83 -31.07 20.79
N PHE A 49 -4.68 -30.38 20.76
CA PHE A 49 -3.41 -30.94 21.23
C PHE A 49 -3.30 -30.82 22.74
N LEU A 50 -3.40 -29.60 23.27
CA LEU A 50 -3.10 -29.28 24.68
C LEU A 50 -3.97 -30.08 25.66
N SER A 51 -5.24 -30.34 25.30
CA SER A 51 -6.16 -31.14 26.13
C SER A 51 -5.78 -32.62 26.30
N THR A 52 -4.86 -33.13 25.47
CA THR A 52 -4.35 -34.51 25.56
C THR A 52 -3.04 -34.63 26.34
N LEU A 53 -2.47 -33.50 26.78
CA LEU A 53 -1.14 -33.43 27.36
C LEU A 53 -1.21 -33.26 28.88
N SER A 54 -0.34 -33.97 29.59
CA SER A 54 -0.18 -33.86 31.04
C SER A 54 1.27 -34.18 31.39
N SER A 55 2.09 -33.14 31.50
CA SER A 55 3.52 -33.23 31.80
C SER A 55 3.93 -32.09 32.73
N PRO A 56 4.88 -32.29 33.67
CA PRO A 56 5.41 -31.20 34.47
C PRO A 56 6.11 -30.11 33.63
N HIS A 57 6.51 -30.41 32.39
CA HIS A 57 7.23 -29.52 31.48
C HIS A 57 6.39 -29.00 30.30
N ILE A 58 5.07 -29.19 30.31
CA ILE A 58 4.12 -28.62 29.33
C ILE A 58 3.05 -27.85 30.10
N VAL A 59 2.62 -26.70 29.60
CA VAL A 59 1.53 -25.94 30.24
C VAL A 59 0.24 -26.77 30.29
N LYS A 60 -0.32 -26.89 31.48
CA LYS A 60 -1.50 -27.69 31.77
C LYS A 60 -2.77 -27.04 31.22
N TYR A 61 -3.51 -27.83 30.45
CA TYR A 61 -4.88 -27.50 30.05
C TYR A 61 -5.85 -27.67 31.23
N ILE A 62 -6.71 -26.68 31.43
CA ILE A 62 -7.76 -26.68 32.47
C ILE A 62 -9.14 -26.91 31.83
N GLY A 63 -9.42 -26.25 30.70
CA GLY A 63 -10.71 -26.34 30.04
C GLY A 63 -10.83 -25.43 28.83
N SER A 64 -12.00 -25.42 28.19
CA SER A 64 -12.35 -24.46 27.13
C SER A 64 -13.82 -24.08 27.23
N GLY A 65 -14.19 -22.95 26.63
CA GLY A 65 -15.57 -22.47 26.64
C GLY A 65 -15.79 -21.21 25.82
N LEU A 66 -17.06 -20.89 25.58
CA LEU A 66 -17.47 -19.66 24.91
C LEU A 66 -17.84 -18.61 25.95
N THR A 67 -17.40 -17.38 25.74
CA THR A 67 -17.91 -16.19 26.43
C THR A 67 -18.60 -15.28 25.43
N CYS A 68 -19.58 -14.49 25.89
CA CYS A 68 -20.21 -13.45 25.08
C CYS A 68 -19.66 -12.10 25.53
N GLU A 69 -19.03 -11.38 24.61
CA GLU A 69 -18.39 -10.09 24.85
C GLU A 69 -18.79 -9.15 23.69
N ASN A 70 -19.26 -7.93 24.00
CA ASN A 70 -19.57 -6.87 23.02
C ASN A 70 -20.44 -7.34 21.82
N ASN A 71 -21.52 -8.07 22.07
CA ASN A 71 -22.42 -8.67 21.04
C ASN A 71 -21.79 -9.74 20.12
N GLY A 72 -20.59 -10.25 20.45
CA GLY A 72 -19.92 -11.37 19.75
C GLY A 72 -19.63 -12.56 20.67
N PHE A 73 -19.30 -13.71 20.07
CA PHE A 73 -18.85 -14.90 20.79
C PHE A 73 -17.32 -15.00 20.76
N VAL A 74 -16.71 -15.30 21.89
CA VAL A 74 -15.26 -15.48 22.06
C VAL A 74 -14.99 -16.91 22.50
N TYR A 75 -14.09 -17.60 21.81
CA TYR A 75 -13.60 -18.92 22.17
C TYR A 75 -12.41 -18.81 23.11
N ASN A 76 -12.46 -19.53 24.22
CA ASN A 76 -11.47 -19.46 25.30
C ASN A 76 -10.85 -20.83 25.58
N ILE A 77 -9.54 -20.86 25.78
CA ILE A 77 -8.81 -21.94 26.41
C ILE A 77 -8.35 -21.48 27.79
N LEU A 78 -8.69 -22.26 28.81
CA LEU A 78 -8.25 -22.08 30.18
C LEU A 78 -7.04 -22.99 30.42
N MET A 79 -5.97 -22.41 30.93
CA MET A 79 -4.67 -23.05 31.12
C MET A 79 -4.03 -22.57 32.41
N GLU A 80 -3.14 -23.35 33.01
CA GLU A 80 -2.46 -22.93 34.25
C GLU A 80 -1.71 -21.61 34.04
N TYR A 81 -1.76 -20.74 35.05
CA TYR A 81 -1.00 -19.50 35.04
C TYR A 81 0.41 -19.74 35.59
N ILE A 82 1.43 -19.29 34.86
CA ILE A 82 2.84 -19.41 35.23
C ILE A 82 3.35 -18.02 35.64
N SER A 83 3.74 -17.83 36.90
CA SER A 83 3.94 -16.49 37.48
C SER A 83 5.24 -15.80 37.11
N GLY A 84 6.28 -16.53 36.68
CA GLY A 84 7.61 -15.97 36.40
C GLY A 84 7.81 -15.46 34.96
N GLY A 85 6.75 -15.41 34.14
CA GLY A 85 6.82 -14.91 32.77
C GLY A 85 7.43 -15.91 31.77
N ASN A 86 7.90 -15.40 30.64
CA ASN A 86 8.56 -16.20 29.60
C ASN A 86 10.10 -16.16 29.72
N LEU A 87 10.76 -17.16 29.13
CA LEU A 87 12.22 -17.31 29.18
C LEU A 87 12.92 -16.13 28.48
N HIS A 88 12.30 -15.50 27.48
CA HIS A 88 12.86 -14.32 26.82
C HIS A 88 13.03 -13.16 27.80
N GLU A 89 11.98 -12.86 28.58
CA GLU A 89 12.03 -11.86 29.64
C GLU A 89 13.04 -12.20 30.73
N LEU A 90 13.14 -13.47 31.11
CA LEU A 90 14.16 -13.92 32.08
C LEU A 90 15.59 -13.63 31.59
N ILE A 91 15.89 -13.91 30.32
CA ILE A 91 17.21 -13.64 29.72
C ILE A 91 17.49 -12.12 29.75
N LYS A 92 16.51 -11.31 29.35
CA LYS A 92 16.61 -9.84 29.35
C LYS A 92 16.83 -9.29 30.76
N ASN A 93 16.04 -9.74 31.73
CA ASN A 93 16.12 -9.33 33.14
C ASN A 93 17.42 -9.78 33.82
N SER A 94 18.07 -10.82 33.29
CA SER A 94 19.38 -11.29 33.74
C SER A 94 20.56 -10.53 33.10
N GLY A 95 20.30 -9.45 32.38
CA GLY A 95 21.33 -8.63 31.72
C GLY A 95 21.69 -9.11 30.31
N GLY A 96 20.80 -9.84 29.65
CA GLY A 96 20.94 -10.25 28.24
C GLY A 96 21.75 -11.53 28.01
N LYS A 97 22.03 -12.32 29.06
CA LYS A 97 22.59 -13.67 28.94
C LYS A 97 22.42 -14.43 30.25
N LEU A 98 22.34 -15.76 30.17
CA LEU A 98 22.28 -16.64 31.33
C LEU A 98 23.63 -17.34 31.56
N PRO A 99 23.98 -17.66 32.83
CA PRO A 99 25.18 -18.44 33.12
C PRO A 99 25.01 -19.90 32.68
N GLU A 100 26.08 -20.55 32.24
CA GLU A 100 26.05 -21.92 31.69
C GLU A 100 25.34 -22.96 32.60
N PRO A 101 25.48 -22.95 33.94
CA PRO A 101 24.73 -23.86 34.80
C PRO A 101 23.20 -23.70 34.69
N GLU A 102 22.70 -22.48 34.51
CA GLU A 102 21.27 -22.21 34.31
C GLU A 102 20.83 -22.64 32.91
N ILE A 103 21.63 -22.32 31.88
CA ILE A 103 21.39 -22.78 30.50
C ILE A 103 21.27 -24.30 30.46
N ARG A 104 22.18 -25.01 31.15
CA ARG A 104 22.17 -26.48 31.25
C ARG A 104 20.89 -27.00 31.89
N SER A 105 20.51 -26.41 33.03
CA SER A 105 19.29 -26.79 33.76
C SER A 105 18.04 -26.56 32.89
N TYR A 106 17.91 -25.39 32.27
CA TYR A 106 16.78 -25.06 31.41
C TYR A 106 16.72 -25.92 30.14
N THR A 107 17.87 -26.17 29.50
CA THR A 107 17.96 -27.06 28.34
C THR A 107 17.47 -28.47 28.68
N ARG A 108 17.84 -29.00 29.85
CA ARG A 108 17.39 -30.31 30.35
C ARG A 108 15.86 -30.37 30.49
N GLN A 109 15.26 -29.31 31.05
CA GLN A 109 13.81 -29.23 31.22
C GLN A 109 13.06 -29.14 29.87
N ILE A 110 13.56 -28.33 28.93
CA ILE A 110 12.99 -28.22 27.57
C ILE A 110 13.07 -29.58 26.85
N LEU A 111 14.20 -30.29 26.94
CA LEU A 111 14.36 -31.62 26.36
C LEU A 111 13.38 -32.64 26.96
N ASN A 112 13.13 -32.61 28.27
CA ASN A 112 12.12 -33.47 28.89
C ASN A 112 10.70 -33.16 28.37
N GLY A 113 10.39 -31.89 28.11
CA GLY A 113 9.14 -31.48 27.47
C GLY A 113 9.02 -31.98 26.03
N LEU A 114 10.06 -31.80 25.22
CA LEU A 114 10.11 -32.29 23.84
C LEU A 114 10.03 -33.82 23.75
N MET A 115 10.71 -34.53 24.65
CA MET A 115 10.66 -36.00 24.73
C MET A 115 9.21 -36.48 24.90
N TYR A 116 8.49 -35.86 25.85
CA TYR A 116 7.09 -36.18 26.12
C TYR A 116 6.18 -35.97 24.90
N LEU A 117 6.41 -34.89 24.12
CA LEU A 117 5.67 -34.60 22.88
C LEU A 117 6.01 -35.58 21.76
N HIS A 118 7.30 -35.87 21.56
CA HIS A 118 7.79 -36.72 20.48
C HIS A 118 7.33 -38.18 20.66
N GLU A 119 7.34 -38.71 21.89
CA GLU A 119 6.78 -40.03 22.22
C GLU A 119 5.28 -40.17 21.86
N ARG A 120 4.56 -39.05 21.78
CA ARG A 120 3.14 -38.98 21.43
C ARG A 120 2.89 -38.64 19.97
N GLY A 121 3.93 -38.56 19.14
CA GLY A 121 3.78 -38.25 17.73
C GLY A 121 3.50 -36.77 17.44
N ILE A 122 3.85 -35.86 18.35
CA ILE A 122 3.58 -34.42 18.23
C ILE A 122 4.90 -33.67 17.98
N VAL A 123 4.90 -32.80 16.97
CA VAL A 123 5.99 -31.86 16.65
C VAL A 123 5.53 -30.46 17.06
N HIS A 124 6.32 -29.72 17.83
CA HIS A 124 5.93 -28.41 18.35
C HIS A 124 5.92 -27.32 17.26
N CYS A 125 6.96 -27.29 16.43
CA CYS A 125 7.10 -26.42 15.26
C CYS A 125 7.27 -24.92 15.52
N ASP A 126 7.33 -24.46 16.77
CA ASP A 126 7.57 -23.04 17.11
C ASP A 126 8.23 -22.91 18.48
N LEU A 127 9.24 -23.75 18.75
CA LEU A 127 10.01 -23.66 19.99
C LEU A 127 10.94 -22.45 19.94
N LYS A 128 10.81 -21.55 20.92
CA LYS A 128 11.63 -20.34 21.13
C LYS A 128 11.47 -19.87 22.57
N SER A 129 12.34 -18.98 23.04
CA SER A 129 12.29 -18.40 24.39
C SER A 129 10.93 -17.80 24.78
N HIS A 130 10.20 -17.24 23.82
CA HIS A 130 8.89 -16.61 24.06
C HIS A 130 7.78 -17.62 24.37
N ASN A 131 7.94 -18.87 23.88
CA ASN A 131 6.96 -19.95 24.05
C ASN A 131 7.38 -20.92 25.18
N VAL A 132 8.33 -20.52 26.03
CA VAL A 132 8.83 -21.30 27.16
C VAL A 132 8.61 -20.45 28.42
N LEU A 133 7.75 -20.91 29.33
CA LEU A 133 7.35 -20.17 30.54
C LEU A 133 8.11 -20.68 31.77
N VAL A 134 8.47 -19.77 32.67
CA VAL A 134 9.29 -20.03 33.87
C VAL A 134 8.47 -19.75 35.12
N GLU A 135 8.41 -20.69 36.06
CA GLU A 135 7.89 -20.45 37.41
C GLU A 135 8.93 -19.79 38.31
N GLU A 136 8.50 -19.07 39.36
CA GLU A 136 9.40 -18.45 40.36
C GLU A 136 10.35 -19.44 41.05
N ASN A 137 9.98 -20.72 41.10
CA ASN A 137 10.80 -21.81 41.66
C ASN A 137 11.84 -22.37 40.67
N GLY A 138 11.90 -21.85 39.44
CA GLY A 138 12.83 -22.28 38.37
C GLY A 138 12.33 -23.44 37.49
N VAL A 139 11.07 -23.87 37.62
CA VAL A 139 10.47 -24.90 36.76
C VAL A 139 10.08 -24.29 35.40
N LEU A 140 10.46 -24.97 34.31
CA LEU A 140 10.14 -24.59 32.95
C LEU A 140 9.02 -25.44 32.34
N LYS A 141 8.13 -24.77 31.61
CA LYS A 141 7.02 -25.38 30.86
C LYS A 141 6.94 -24.82 29.44
N ILE A 142 6.85 -25.71 28.46
CA ILE A 142 6.63 -25.33 27.06
C ILE A 142 5.15 -24.96 26.87
N ALA A 143 4.91 -23.83 26.21
CA ALA A 143 3.60 -23.25 25.93
C ALA A 143 3.38 -23.07 24.41
N ASP A 144 2.16 -22.67 24.04
CA ASP A 144 1.73 -22.37 22.66
C ASP A 144 1.80 -23.55 21.67
N MET A 145 0.72 -24.33 21.62
CA MET A 145 0.58 -25.45 20.67
C MET A 145 -0.13 -25.04 19.36
N GLY A 146 -0.25 -23.75 19.06
CA GLY A 146 -0.94 -23.25 17.85
C GLY A 146 -0.31 -23.75 16.54
N CYS A 147 1.03 -23.85 16.53
CA CYS A 147 1.81 -24.38 15.42
C CYS A 147 1.99 -25.90 15.46
N ALA A 148 1.56 -26.58 16.53
CA ALA A 148 1.81 -27.99 16.71
C ALA A 148 1.10 -28.85 15.64
N LYS A 149 1.69 -30.01 15.36
CA LYS A 149 1.14 -30.99 14.40
C LYS A 149 1.49 -32.42 14.75
N SER A 150 0.59 -33.32 14.36
CA SER A 150 0.87 -34.76 14.35
C SER A 150 1.81 -35.10 13.20
N VAL A 151 2.73 -36.04 13.43
CA VAL A 151 3.65 -36.54 12.39
C VAL A 151 2.85 -37.05 11.17
N GLY A 152 3.26 -36.64 9.96
CA GLY A 152 2.64 -37.05 8.69
C GLY A 152 1.56 -36.12 8.12
N LYS A 153 1.28 -34.98 8.76
CA LYS A 153 0.45 -33.91 8.18
C LYS A 153 1.32 -32.89 7.44
N SER A 154 0.89 -32.47 6.24
CA SER A 154 1.59 -31.48 5.39
C SER A 154 1.43 -30.04 5.89
N GLY A 155 2.39 -29.19 5.54
CA GLY A 155 2.44 -27.76 5.91
C GLY A 155 3.64 -27.40 6.79
N PHE A 156 4.18 -26.19 6.63
CA PHE A 156 5.26 -25.63 7.46
C PHE A 156 4.74 -24.46 8.30
N SER A 157 5.25 -24.32 9.52
CA SER A 157 4.87 -23.26 10.47
C SER A 157 6.02 -23.02 11.43
N GLY A 158 6.04 -21.84 12.05
CA GLY A 158 7.03 -21.46 13.07
C GLY A 158 7.66 -20.09 12.81
N THR A 159 8.51 -19.67 13.72
CA THR A 159 9.25 -18.42 13.63
C THR A 159 10.45 -18.56 12.69
N PRO A 160 10.59 -17.75 11.63
CA PRO A 160 11.60 -17.94 10.57
C PRO A 160 13.04 -18.13 11.06
N ALA A 161 13.50 -17.33 12.03
CA ALA A 161 14.87 -17.43 12.58
C ALA A 161 15.16 -18.75 13.34
N PHE A 162 14.12 -19.48 13.73
CA PHE A 162 14.20 -20.76 14.46
C PHE A 162 13.86 -21.96 13.57
N MET A 163 13.50 -21.73 12.30
CA MET A 163 13.23 -22.82 11.35
C MET A 163 14.50 -23.60 11.06
N ALA A 164 14.37 -24.92 10.93
CA ALA A 164 15.46 -25.76 10.43
C ALA A 164 15.62 -25.61 8.91
N PRO A 165 16.81 -25.88 8.34
CA PRO A 165 17.07 -25.74 6.91
C PRO A 165 16.06 -26.46 6.02
N GLU A 166 15.68 -27.70 6.38
CA GLU A 166 14.67 -28.47 5.65
C GLU A 166 13.29 -27.78 5.65
N VAL A 167 12.93 -27.13 6.76
CA VAL A 167 11.65 -26.43 6.89
C VAL A 167 11.65 -25.14 6.07
N ALA A 168 12.77 -24.40 6.10
CA ALA A 168 12.95 -23.18 5.33
C ALA A 168 12.94 -23.43 3.80
N ARG A 169 13.37 -24.63 3.36
CA ARG A 169 13.25 -25.11 1.97
C ARG A 169 11.84 -25.58 1.58
N GLY A 170 10.89 -25.62 2.53
CA GLY A 170 9.53 -26.11 2.31
C GLY A 170 9.39 -27.64 2.33
N GLU A 171 10.37 -28.35 2.87
CA GLU A 171 10.31 -29.82 3.04
C GLU A 171 9.43 -30.22 4.25
N GLU A 172 9.23 -31.53 4.44
CA GLU A 172 8.42 -32.05 5.54
C GLU A 172 9.08 -31.78 6.91
N GLN A 173 8.48 -30.88 7.69
CA GLN A 173 8.90 -30.59 9.05
C GLN A 173 8.44 -31.69 10.03
N ARG A 174 9.41 -32.37 10.66
CA ARG A 174 9.26 -33.51 11.60
C ARG A 174 10.04 -33.27 12.90
N PHE A 175 10.16 -34.26 13.79
CA PHE A 175 10.86 -34.14 15.09
C PHE A 175 12.25 -33.47 15.06
N PRO A 176 13.14 -33.73 14.07
CA PRO A 176 14.44 -33.07 14.03
C PRO A 176 14.35 -31.53 13.94
N ALA A 177 13.25 -30.98 13.43
CA ALA A 177 13.07 -29.53 13.34
C ALA A 177 12.96 -28.88 14.74
N ASP A 178 12.31 -29.55 15.71
CA ASP A 178 12.24 -29.06 17.09
C ASP A 178 13.64 -29.09 17.76
N VAL A 179 14.50 -30.04 17.37
CA VAL A 179 15.89 -30.11 17.86
C VAL A 179 16.75 -28.95 17.34
N TRP A 180 16.54 -28.54 16.09
CA TRP A 180 17.19 -27.35 15.55
C TRP A 180 16.72 -26.09 16.30
N ALA A 181 15.40 -25.95 16.48
CA ALA A 181 14.81 -24.82 17.21
C ALA A 181 15.28 -24.77 18.69
N LEU A 182 15.52 -25.93 19.31
CA LEU A 182 16.16 -26.02 20.63
C LEU A 182 17.58 -25.45 20.59
N GLY A 183 18.39 -25.82 19.60
CA GLY A 183 19.74 -25.28 19.41
C GLY A 183 19.74 -23.75 19.29
N CYS A 184 18.82 -23.20 18.49
CA CYS A 184 18.59 -21.76 18.39
C CYS A 184 18.19 -21.12 19.74
N THR A 185 17.29 -21.76 20.49
CA THR A 185 16.84 -21.28 21.82
C THR A 185 17.98 -21.30 22.84
N VAL A 186 18.87 -22.28 22.79
CA VAL A 186 20.07 -22.34 23.65
C VAL A 186 21.03 -21.19 23.31
N ILE A 187 21.22 -20.89 22.03
CA ILE A 187 22.01 -19.71 21.60
C ILE A 187 21.37 -18.42 22.11
N GLU A 188 20.05 -18.29 22.04
CA GLU A 188 19.34 -17.11 22.57
C GLU A 188 19.55 -16.95 24.09
N MET A 189 19.54 -18.04 24.87
CA MET A 189 19.87 -17.99 26.30
C MET A 189 21.30 -17.48 26.57
N MET A 190 22.22 -17.73 25.63
CA MET A 190 23.63 -17.36 25.73
C MET A 190 23.91 -15.92 25.27
N THR A 191 23.16 -15.41 24.30
CA THR A 191 23.44 -14.14 23.63
C THR A 191 22.41 -13.04 23.93
N GLY A 192 21.24 -13.40 24.45
CA GLY A 192 20.10 -12.50 24.62
C GLY A 192 19.57 -11.90 23.32
N SER A 193 20.00 -12.45 22.20
CA SER A 193 19.71 -11.96 20.85
C SER A 193 19.19 -13.10 19.99
N SER A 194 18.54 -12.78 18.87
CA SER A 194 18.14 -13.75 17.84
C SER A 194 19.32 -14.67 17.47
N PRO A 195 19.08 -15.98 17.18
CA PRO A 195 20.12 -16.89 16.68
C PRO A 195 20.77 -16.42 15.37
N TRP A 196 20.10 -15.51 14.65
CA TRP A 196 20.61 -14.83 13.47
C TRP A 196 20.38 -13.32 13.61
N PRO A 197 21.27 -12.57 14.29
CA PRO A 197 21.08 -11.13 14.54
C PRO A 197 21.04 -10.29 13.27
N GLU A 198 21.66 -10.76 12.19
CA GLU A 198 21.73 -10.09 10.89
C GLU A 198 20.49 -10.30 10.01
N LEU A 199 19.61 -11.24 10.39
CA LEU A 199 18.43 -11.60 9.60
C LEU A 199 17.18 -10.84 10.10
N ASN A 200 16.91 -9.71 9.46
CA ASN A 200 15.74 -8.87 9.76
C ASN A 200 14.57 -9.03 8.76
N ASP A 201 14.80 -9.75 7.66
CA ASP A 201 13.80 -10.03 6.62
C ASP A 201 13.45 -11.52 6.61
N VAL A 202 12.15 -11.85 6.64
CA VAL A 202 11.65 -13.23 6.72
C VAL A 202 12.08 -14.06 5.51
N VAL A 203 12.09 -13.48 4.31
CA VAL A 203 12.46 -14.17 3.08
C VAL A 203 13.96 -14.40 3.02
N ALA A 204 14.77 -13.44 3.46
CA ALA A 204 16.20 -13.56 3.62
C ALA A 204 16.56 -14.61 4.68
N ALA A 205 15.83 -14.65 5.79
CA ALA A 205 15.99 -15.66 6.83
C ALA A 205 15.71 -17.07 6.26
N MET A 206 14.58 -17.24 5.57
CA MET A 206 14.24 -18.52 4.95
C MET A 206 15.24 -18.93 3.85
N TYR A 207 15.69 -17.98 3.02
CA TYR A 207 16.67 -18.27 1.97
C TYR A 207 18.04 -18.64 2.56
N LYS A 208 18.53 -17.86 3.53
CA LYS A 208 19.81 -18.10 4.18
C LYS A 208 19.79 -19.45 4.91
N ILE A 209 18.82 -19.66 5.79
CA ILE A 209 18.70 -20.89 6.56
C ILE A 209 18.49 -22.11 5.65
N GLY A 210 17.69 -21.96 4.59
CA GLY A 210 17.37 -23.05 3.67
C GLY A 210 18.50 -23.42 2.71
N PHE A 211 19.31 -22.47 2.24
CA PHE A 211 20.17 -22.67 1.07
C PHE A 211 21.64 -22.23 1.24
N SER A 212 22.03 -21.58 2.33
CA SER A 212 23.42 -21.15 2.52
C SER A 212 24.36 -22.26 3.02
N GLY A 213 23.81 -23.30 3.66
CA GLY A 213 24.60 -24.29 4.41
C GLY A 213 25.24 -23.73 5.69
N GLU A 214 24.94 -22.48 6.06
CA GLU A 214 25.39 -21.86 7.30
C GLU A 214 24.52 -22.30 8.50
N SER A 215 25.11 -22.32 9.69
CA SER A 215 24.44 -22.54 10.97
C SER A 215 24.61 -21.32 11.88
N PRO A 216 23.71 -21.08 12.86
CA PRO A 216 23.89 -20.03 13.86
C PRO A 216 25.28 -20.04 14.51
N GLU A 217 25.83 -18.85 14.78
CA GLU A 217 27.14 -18.74 15.42
C GLU A 217 27.09 -19.21 16.88
N ILE A 218 27.96 -20.15 17.24
CA ILE A 218 28.08 -20.65 18.62
C ILE A 218 29.06 -19.76 19.40
N PRO A 219 28.64 -19.08 20.47
CA PRO A 219 29.52 -18.21 21.24
C PRO A 219 30.74 -18.93 21.80
N GLY A 220 31.92 -18.33 21.66
CA GLY A 220 33.19 -18.96 22.03
C GLY A 220 33.40 -19.21 23.53
N TRP A 221 32.62 -18.55 24.40
CA TRP A 221 32.78 -18.58 25.86
C TRP A 221 32.16 -19.81 26.54
N ILE A 222 31.29 -20.56 25.86
CA ILE A 222 30.66 -21.77 26.40
C ILE A 222 31.67 -22.93 26.49
N SER A 223 31.46 -23.85 27.43
CA SER A 223 32.30 -25.04 27.56
C SER A 223 32.38 -25.86 26.27
N GLU A 224 33.46 -26.62 26.09
CA GLU A 224 33.60 -27.53 24.94
C GLU A 224 32.45 -28.55 24.86
N LYS A 225 31.92 -28.97 26.03
CA LYS A 225 30.71 -29.80 26.10
C LYS A 225 29.48 -29.07 25.54
N GLY A 226 29.31 -27.78 25.86
CA GLY A 226 28.22 -26.96 25.31
C GLY A 226 28.35 -26.72 23.80
N LYS A 227 29.57 -26.51 23.29
CA LYS A 227 29.83 -26.42 21.84
C LYS A 227 29.49 -27.72 21.13
N ASP A 228 29.87 -28.86 21.70
CA ASP A 228 29.57 -30.18 21.13
C ASP A 228 28.06 -30.47 21.12
N PHE A 229 27.36 -30.09 22.20
CA PHE A 229 25.89 -30.19 22.28
C PHE A 229 25.21 -29.39 21.16
N LEU A 230 25.59 -28.12 20.99
CA LEU A 230 25.01 -27.25 19.94
C LEU A 230 25.33 -27.74 18.53
N LYS A 231 26.53 -28.26 18.28
CA LYS A 231 26.89 -28.88 16.99
C LYS A 231 26.01 -30.08 16.65
N ASN A 232 25.63 -30.88 17.65
CA ASN A 232 24.72 -32.01 17.44
C ASN A 232 23.25 -31.59 17.24
N CYS A 233 22.86 -30.41 17.75
CA CYS A 233 21.55 -29.81 17.50
C CYS A 233 21.44 -29.15 16.12
N LEU A 234 22.50 -28.47 15.67
CA LEU A 234 22.52 -27.61 14.47
C LEU A 234 23.09 -28.29 13.22
N LYS A 235 22.95 -29.62 13.10
CA LYS A 235 23.30 -30.33 11.87
C LYS A 235 22.29 -30.03 10.76
N GLU A 236 22.80 -29.66 9.59
CA GLU A 236 21.98 -29.31 8.43
C GLU A 236 21.12 -30.50 7.95
N ASP A 237 21.72 -31.69 7.83
CA ASP A 237 20.99 -32.91 7.49
C ASP A 237 20.17 -33.40 8.69
N PRO A 238 18.83 -33.39 8.63
CA PRO A 238 17.97 -33.80 9.74
C PRO A 238 18.16 -35.28 10.13
N LYS A 239 18.73 -36.13 9.27
CA LYS A 239 19.03 -37.54 9.59
C LYS A 239 20.29 -37.71 10.43
N GLN A 240 21.18 -36.71 10.42
CA GLN A 240 22.42 -36.74 11.19
C GLN A 240 22.28 -36.00 12.53
N ARG A 241 21.27 -35.13 12.63
CA ARG A 241 20.89 -34.38 13.83
C ARG A 241 20.46 -35.35 14.93
N TRP A 242 20.98 -35.13 16.13
CA TRP A 242 20.69 -36.03 17.26
C TRP A 242 19.22 -35.94 17.66
N THR A 243 18.67 -37.04 18.13
CA THR A 243 17.34 -37.10 18.71
C THR A 243 17.33 -36.51 20.12
N VAL A 244 16.13 -36.15 20.62
CA VAL A 244 15.96 -35.69 22.00
C VAL A 244 16.46 -36.73 23.02
N GLU A 245 16.30 -38.03 22.72
CA GLU A 245 16.80 -39.12 23.57
C GLU A 245 18.32 -39.15 23.67
N GLU A 246 19.01 -38.93 22.55
CA GLU A 246 20.46 -38.89 22.51
C GLU A 246 20.99 -37.62 23.19
N LEU A 247 20.33 -36.48 22.98
CA LEU A 247 20.71 -35.21 23.61
C LEU A 247 20.52 -35.21 25.13
N LEU A 248 19.50 -35.89 25.66
CA LEU A 248 19.32 -36.04 27.12
C LEU A 248 20.45 -36.82 27.79
N LYS A 249 21.17 -37.67 27.04
CA LYS A 249 22.33 -38.45 27.52
C LYS A 249 23.66 -37.73 27.26
N HIS A 250 23.63 -36.51 26.74
CA HIS A 250 24.83 -35.78 26.35
C HIS A 250 25.58 -35.22 27.58
N PRO A 251 26.93 -35.30 27.65
CA PRO A 251 27.70 -34.87 28.82
C PRO A 251 27.60 -33.39 29.20
N PHE A 252 27.12 -32.55 28.29
CA PHE A 252 26.76 -31.15 28.59
C PHE A 252 25.71 -31.05 29.70
N LEU A 253 24.83 -32.06 29.80
CA LEU A 253 23.78 -32.16 30.78
C LEU A 253 24.18 -33.02 31.99
N ASP A 254 25.45 -33.37 32.17
CA ASP A 254 25.91 -34.03 33.40
C ASP A 254 26.13 -32.96 34.49
N ASP A 255 25.63 -33.23 35.69
CA ASP A 255 25.90 -32.41 36.87
C ASP A 255 27.22 -32.88 37.50
N GLY A 256 28.37 -32.32 37.08
CA GLY A 256 29.69 -32.77 37.53
C GLY A 256 30.79 -31.71 37.68
N GLU A 257 31.16 -31.49 38.96
CA GLU A 257 32.45 -31.07 39.57
C GLU A 257 33.24 -29.85 39.03
N GLU A 258 32.92 -28.64 39.52
CA GLU A 258 33.93 -27.60 39.81
C GLU A 258 33.59 -26.89 41.14
N SER A 259 34.22 -27.33 42.24
CA SER A 259 34.51 -26.50 43.43
C SER A 259 35.96 -26.03 43.29
N GLU A 260 36.40 -24.81 43.60
CA GLU A 260 36.25 -24.02 44.83
C GLU A 260 36.59 -22.54 44.55
N THR A 261 36.21 -21.66 45.50
CA THR A 261 36.62 -20.25 45.72
C THR A 261 35.67 -19.14 45.24
N SER A 262 34.62 -18.86 46.02
CA SER A 262 34.74 -17.87 47.11
C SER A 262 33.39 -17.67 47.79
N ASP A 263 33.32 -18.11 49.05
CA ASP A 263 32.39 -17.61 50.05
C ASP A 263 32.50 -16.08 50.14
N CYS A 264 31.40 -15.37 49.99
CA CYS A 264 31.04 -14.14 50.72
C CYS A 264 29.64 -13.68 50.32
N LEU A 265 28.74 -13.57 51.32
CA LEU A 265 27.40 -12.93 51.30
C LEU A 265 26.19 -13.81 50.96
N LYS A 266 25.99 -14.88 51.75
CA LYS A 266 24.65 -15.19 52.28
C LYS A 266 24.55 -14.67 53.70
N ASN A 267 23.71 -13.66 53.93
CA ASN A 267 22.89 -13.49 55.14
C ASN A 267 22.15 -12.15 55.07
N LYS A 268 20.84 -12.21 54.77
CA LYS A 268 19.83 -11.51 55.56
C LYS A 268 18.50 -12.26 55.47
N THR A 269 18.05 -12.64 56.65
CA THR A 269 16.89 -13.47 56.97
C THR A 269 15.57 -12.71 56.90
N SER A 270 14.51 -13.52 56.88
CA SER A 270 13.07 -13.27 56.82
C SER A 270 12.44 -12.32 57.86
N SER A 271 11.35 -11.68 57.38
CA SER A 271 10.03 -11.41 58.03
C SER A 271 9.74 -10.01 58.64
N PRO A 272 8.45 -9.61 58.88
CA PRO A 272 7.60 -8.83 57.96
C PRO A 272 6.93 -7.57 58.61
N SER A 273 6.54 -6.56 57.82
CA SER A 273 5.59 -5.48 58.23
C SER A 273 5.49 -4.37 57.15
N THR A 274 4.38 -3.74 56.75
CA THR A 274 2.92 -3.97 56.76
C THR A 274 2.32 -2.85 55.88
N VAL A 275 1.10 -3.06 55.37
CA VAL A 275 0.09 -2.08 54.91
C VAL A 275 0.35 -1.36 53.58
N LEU A 276 -0.31 -1.86 52.51
CA LEU A 276 -1.32 -1.11 51.75
C LEU A 276 -1.96 -2.08 50.73
N ASP A 277 -2.88 -2.88 51.27
CA ASP A 277 -3.85 -3.64 50.52
C ASP A 277 -5.22 -3.11 50.97
N GLN A 278 -5.83 -2.23 50.17
CA GLN A 278 -7.24 -1.86 50.22
C GLN A 278 -7.50 -0.68 49.26
N ARG A 279 -8.14 -0.99 48.13
CA ARG A 279 -9.38 -0.35 47.61
C ARG A 279 -9.42 -0.45 46.08
N PHE A 280 -9.97 -1.57 45.59
CA PHE A 280 -10.53 -1.62 44.24
C PHE A 280 -11.79 -2.50 44.18
N TRP A 281 -12.58 -2.45 45.26
CA TRP A 281 -13.92 -3.02 45.30
C TRP A 281 -14.83 -2.04 46.03
N ASP A 282 -15.54 -1.22 45.25
CA ASP A 282 -16.79 -0.62 45.68
C ASP A 282 -17.77 -0.63 44.50
N SER A 283 -18.91 -1.26 44.77
CA SER A 283 -20.23 -1.05 44.14
C SER A 283 -20.63 -1.93 42.94
N CYS A 284 -21.18 -3.11 43.28
CA CYS A 284 -22.23 -3.78 42.51
C CYS A 284 -23.59 -3.08 42.71
N GLU A 285 -24.44 -3.05 41.68
CA GLU A 285 -25.90 -3.34 41.73
C GLU A 285 -26.45 -3.44 40.28
N ILE A 286 -26.76 -4.63 39.75
CA ILE A 286 -28.02 -5.41 39.76
C ILE A 286 -29.15 -4.87 38.86
N SER A 287 -29.48 -5.63 37.79
CA SER A 287 -30.81 -6.28 37.54
C SER A 287 -30.80 -6.93 36.13
N LYS A 288 -30.78 -8.26 35.95
CA LYS A 288 -31.86 -9.27 36.07
C LYS A 288 -33.10 -9.02 35.21
N THR A 289 -33.30 -9.85 34.18
CA THR A 289 -34.47 -10.74 33.91
C THR A 289 -34.17 -11.58 32.64
N HIS A 290 -34.09 -12.92 32.72
CA HIS A 290 -35.16 -13.94 32.53
C HIS A 290 -35.93 -13.80 31.19
N LEU A 291 -36.28 -14.82 30.40
CA LEU A 291 -36.02 -16.26 30.24
C LEU A 291 -37.03 -16.73 29.12
N ILE A 292 -36.72 -17.82 28.38
CA ILE A 292 -37.64 -18.84 27.80
C ILE A 292 -38.16 -18.75 26.33
N SER A 293 -37.98 -19.93 25.66
CA SER A 293 -38.69 -20.64 24.55
C SER A 293 -38.76 -20.05 23.14
N MET A 294 -38.26 -20.72 22.10
CA MET A 294 -38.76 -21.95 21.40
C MET A 294 -40.06 -21.71 20.59
N ASP A 295 -39.91 -21.63 19.25
CA ASP A 295 -40.39 -22.62 18.27
C ASP A 295 -40.94 -22.05 16.94
N HIS A 296 -40.61 -22.80 15.87
CA HIS A 296 -41.26 -23.00 14.56
C HIS A 296 -40.88 -22.13 13.33
N GLU A 297 -40.04 -22.79 12.50
CA GLU A 297 -39.97 -22.93 11.02
C GLU A 297 -40.93 -22.15 10.10
N ASP A 298 -40.37 -21.56 9.03
CA ASP A 298 -40.81 -21.81 7.64
C ASP A 298 -39.65 -21.50 6.65
N PRO A 299 -39.51 -22.22 5.51
CA PRO A 299 -38.32 -22.31 4.68
C PRO A 299 -38.40 -21.43 3.41
N PHE A 300 -37.22 -21.14 2.84
CA PHE A 300 -36.98 -20.42 1.58
C PHE A 300 -37.31 -18.91 1.56
N ALA A 301 -36.32 -18.10 1.96
CA ALA A 301 -36.12 -16.76 1.40
C ALA A 301 -34.63 -16.36 1.48
N ASP A 302 -34.09 -16.02 0.32
CA ASP A 302 -32.90 -15.23 -0.01
C ASP A 302 -31.53 -15.51 0.63
N TYR A 303 -30.63 -15.94 -0.27
CA TYR A 303 -29.19 -15.67 -0.23
C TYR A 303 -28.94 -14.17 0.01
N SER A 304 -28.39 -13.82 1.18
CA SER A 304 -27.68 -12.57 1.37
C SER A 304 -26.29 -12.84 1.97
N GLU A 305 -25.30 -12.36 1.22
CA GLU A 305 -24.01 -11.81 1.61
C GLU A 305 -23.24 -12.51 2.75
N SER A 306 -22.14 -13.15 2.36
CA SER A 306 -21.03 -13.53 3.23
C SER A 306 -20.29 -12.29 3.74
N TRP A 307 -20.22 -12.12 5.07
CA TRP A 307 -19.49 -11.05 5.75
C TRP A 307 -18.09 -11.56 6.15
N GLY A 308 -17.04 -10.80 5.83
CA GLY A 308 -15.73 -10.97 6.44
C GLY A 308 -14.51 -10.78 5.53
N SER A 309 -14.51 -9.83 4.58
CA SER A 309 -13.30 -9.49 3.82
C SER A 309 -12.55 -8.29 4.44
N PRO A 310 -11.22 -8.16 4.23
CA PRO A 310 -10.46 -6.97 4.58
C PRO A 310 -11.08 -5.65 4.10
N ALA A 311 -11.89 -5.69 3.02
CA ALA A 311 -12.61 -4.53 2.52
C ALA A 311 -13.58 -3.94 3.56
N LYS A 312 -14.20 -4.78 4.40
CA LYS A 312 -15.14 -4.32 5.43
C LYS A 312 -14.46 -3.63 6.62
N ARG A 313 -13.23 -4.05 6.94
CA ARG A 313 -12.39 -3.39 7.94
C ARG A 313 -11.91 -2.01 7.48
N ILE A 314 -11.64 -1.85 6.18
CA ILE A 314 -11.32 -0.54 5.59
C ILE A 314 -12.57 0.36 5.54
N GLU A 315 -13.75 -0.22 5.31
CA GLU A 315 -15.05 0.47 5.32
C GLU A 315 -15.40 1.02 6.71
N GLU A 316 -15.20 0.25 7.78
CA GLU A 316 -15.41 0.68 9.18
C GLU A 316 -14.39 1.73 9.64
N LEU A 317 -13.17 1.73 9.08
CA LEU A 317 -12.13 2.72 9.38
C LEU A 317 -12.28 4.03 8.57
N ALA A 318 -13.22 4.08 7.62
CA ALA A 318 -13.42 5.21 6.71
C ALA A 318 -14.81 5.89 6.87
N GLY A 319 -15.60 5.53 7.88
CA GLY A 319 -16.96 6.02 8.11
C GLY A 319 -17.09 7.14 9.17
N ASP A 320 -17.52 8.31 8.71
CA ASP A 320 -18.27 9.42 9.33
C ASP A 320 -18.22 9.65 10.86
N GLU A 321 -17.29 10.52 11.29
CA GLU A 321 -17.56 11.58 12.27
C GLU A 321 -16.81 12.86 11.85
N ILE A 322 -17.47 13.72 11.06
CA ILE A 322 -17.10 15.15 10.96
C ILE A 322 -18.35 15.97 11.32
N LEU A 323 -18.65 16.02 12.60
CA LEU A 323 -19.39 17.12 13.23
C LEU A 323 -18.86 17.32 14.65
N SER A 324 -17.66 17.89 14.74
CA SER A 324 -17.21 18.86 15.76
C SER A 324 -15.68 18.92 15.73
N LEU A 325 -15.17 20.09 15.33
CA LEU A 325 -13.75 20.42 15.48
C LEU A 325 -13.44 20.63 16.96
N PRO A 326 -12.33 20.09 17.50
CA PRO A 326 -11.69 20.64 18.68
C PRO A 326 -10.61 21.66 18.25
N ASP A 327 -10.69 22.86 18.81
CA ASP A 327 -9.68 23.92 18.71
C ASP A 327 -8.31 23.43 19.21
N TRP A 328 -7.28 23.61 18.39
CA TRP A 328 -5.87 23.51 18.81
C TRP A 328 -5.28 24.91 18.83
N VAL A 329 -5.30 25.53 20.01
CA VAL A 329 -4.42 26.67 20.32
C VAL A 329 -3.08 26.09 20.76
N THR A 330 -2.03 26.58 20.10
CA THR A 330 -0.60 26.34 20.34
C THR A 330 -0.16 26.94 21.68
N GLU A 331 0.63 26.22 22.47
CA GLU A 331 1.43 26.83 23.54
C GLU A 331 2.90 26.42 23.42
N GLU A 332 3.73 27.43 23.16
CA GLU A 332 5.14 27.46 23.50
C GLU A 332 5.30 27.95 24.95
N ASP A 333 6.28 27.34 25.62
CA ASP A 333 7.01 27.60 26.86
C ASP A 333 6.75 28.80 27.81
N ASP A 334 7.14 28.52 29.06
CA ASP A 334 7.63 29.39 30.15
C ASP A 334 6.68 29.90 31.26
N GLY A 335 6.80 29.27 32.44
CA GLY A 335 7.27 29.98 33.63
C GLY A 335 6.25 30.47 34.70
N TRP A 336 6.29 29.79 35.85
CA TRP A 336 6.04 30.29 37.24
C TRP A 336 4.59 30.48 37.79
N ILE A 337 4.51 30.24 39.10
CA ILE A 337 3.37 30.11 40.02
C ILE A 337 2.96 31.45 40.65
N GLN A 338 1.65 31.71 40.89
CA GLN A 338 1.00 32.16 42.18
C GLN A 338 -0.47 32.61 41.94
N VAL A 339 -1.50 31.87 42.38
CA VAL A 339 -2.33 31.93 43.62
C VAL A 339 -3.11 33.25 43.91
N ARG A 340 -4.47 33.13 43.80
CA ARG A 340 -5.59 33.91 44.40
C ARG A 340 -5.98 35.28 43.82
N GLY A 341 -7.29 35.47 43.61
CA GLY A 341 -8.00 36.72 43.89
C GLY A 341 -9.13 37.13 42.94
N ASP A 342 -10.36 36.79 43.33
CA ASP A 342 -11.62 37.57 43.31
C ASP A 342 -12.02 38.49 42.14
N GLU A 343 -13.25 38.20 41.66
CA GLU A 343 -14.42 39.06 41.38
C GLU A 343 -14.31 40.41 40.64
N TYR A 344 -15.27 40.58 39.73
CA TYR A 344 -16.11 41.75 39.39
C TYR A 344 -16.17 42.17 37.92
N GLU A 345 -17.43 42.31 37.50
CA GLU A 345 -17.96 42.86 36.25
C GLU A 345 -17.46 44.29 35.98
N GLU A 346 -17.30 44.67 34.70
CA GLU A 346 -18.17 45.67 34.07
C GLU A 346 -17.84 45.87 32.58
N THR A 347 -18.93 46.13 31.86
CA THR A 347 -19.08 46.44 30.45
C THR A 347 -18.37 47.71 29.99
N GLU A 348 -17.90 47.77 28.74
CA GLU A 348 -18.22 48.89 27.83
C GLU A 348 -17.93 48.58 26.35
N LYS A 349 -18.81 49.12 25.50
CA LYS A 349 -18.95 48.93 24.05
C LYS A 349 -17.85 49.62 23.24
N ARG A 350 -17.56 49.09 22.04
CA ARG A 350 -17.32 49.90 20.83
C ARG A 350 -17.56 49.12 19.54
N ASP A 351 -18.29 49.78 18.65
CA ASP A 351 -18.80 49.32 17.36
C ASP A 351 -17.70 49.11 16.30
N GLY A 352 -17.99 48.22 15.34
CA GLY A 352 -17.24 48.02 14.11
C GLY A 352 -17.87 46.94 13.24
N ASP A 353 -18.81 47.34 12.38
CA ASP A 353 -19.49 46.52 11.37
C ASP A 353 -18.53 45.91 10.35
N GLU A 354 -18.63 44.58 10.11
CA GLU A 354 -18.40 43.98 8.79
C GLU A 354 -19.46 42.87 8.56
N ASP A 355 -20.26 43.07 7.51
CA ASP A 355 -21.40 42.26 7.09
C ASP A 355 -20.99 40.85 6.65
N ALA A 356 -21.35 39.84 7.44
CA ALA A 356 -21.44 38.45 6.99
C ALA A 356 -22.86 38.18 6.47
N PHE A 357 -23.00 37.95 5.16
CA PHE A 357 -24.22 37.44 4.56
C PHE A 357 -24.44 35.98 4.99
N SER A 358 -25.27 35.77 5.99
CA SER A 358 -25.86 34.48 6.35
C SER A 358 -27.00 34.14 5.38
N VAL A 359 -26.89 33.03 4.65
CA VAL A 359 -28.00 32.46 3.88
C VAL A 359 -28.87 31.65 4.85
N GLU A 360 -30.06 32.15 5.12
CA GLU A 360 -31.10 31.45 5.88
C GLU A 360 -31.54 30.18 5.14
N ALA A 361 -31.47 29.03 5.82
CA ALA A 361 -32.02 27.78 5.37
C ALA A 361 -33.56 27.82 5.49
N THR A 362 -34.25 28.05 4.38
CA THR A 362 -35.70 27.87 4.29
C THR A 362 -36.06 26.39 4.07
N SER A 363 -36.64 25.79 5.10
CA SER A 363 -37.62 24.69 5.12
C SER A 363 -37.77 23.79 3.89
N SER A 364 -37.38 22.53 4.06
CA SER A 364 -38.07 21.30 3.63
C SER A 364 -39.05 21.40 2.43
N SER A 365 -38.50 21.45 1.21
CA SER A 365 -39.10 20.80 0.05
C SER A 365 -38.44 19.43 -0.09
N GLN A 366 -39.21 18.36 -0.36
CA GLN A 366 -38.66 17.06 -0.74
C GLN A 366 -37.56 17.26 -1.78
N ALA A 367 -36.30 17.00 -1.41
CA ALA A 367 -35.18 17.09 -2.32
C ALA A 367 -35.43 16.06 -3.42
N ILE A 368 -35.76 16.52 -4.62
CA ILE A 368 -35.69 15.69 -5.81
C ILE A 368 -34.19 15.39 -5.93
N GLU A 369 -33.79 14.16 -5.64
CA GLU A 369 -32.43 13.70 -5.83
C GLU A 369 -32.11 13.85 -7.33
N GLU A 370 -31.32 14.86 -7.72
CA GLU A 370 -31.06 15.13 -9.13
C GLU A 370 -30.21 13.97 -9.71
N VAL A 371 -30.75 13.32 -10.74
CA VAL A 371 -30.15 12.14 -11.38
C VAL A 371 -29.38 12.55 -12.63
N VAL A 372 -28.15 12.06 -12.78
CA VAL A 372 -27.35 12.17 -14.01
C VAL A 372 -27.26 10.82 -14.68
N THR A 373 -27.57 10.75 -15.97
CA THR A 373 -27.38 9.52 -16.74
C THR A 373 -25.93 9.43 -17.21
N LEU A 374 -25.26 8.31 -16.94
CA LEU A 374 -23.85 8.08 -17.26
C LEU A 374 -23.69 6.90 -18.22
N LEU A 375 -23.03 7.12 -19.35
CA LEU A 375 -22.71 6.08 -20.31
C LEU A 375 -21.33 5.47 -20.03
N ASP A 376 -21.29 4.29 -19.42
CA ASP A 376 -20.08 3.47 -19.24
C ASP A 376 -20.07 2.34 -20.27
N TYR A 377 -19.25 2.48 -21.31
CA TYR A 377 -19.16 1.51 -22.40
C TYR A 377 -18.23 0.32 -22.09
N GLY A 378 -17.62 0.25 -20.91
CA GLY A 378 -16.84 -0.93 -20.54
C GLY A 378 -15.33 -0.73 -20.39
N ALA A 379 -14.77 0.47 -20.55
CA ALA A 379 -13.32 0.67 -20.48
C ALA A 379 -12.86 1.79 -19.54
N GLY A 380 -11.73 1.54 -18.86
CA GLY A 380 -10.93 2.51 -18.15
C GLY A 380 -11.50 2.98 -16.80
N ASN A 381 -10.96 4.09 -16.30
CA ASN A 381 -11.33 4.67 -15.01
C ASN A 381 -12.54 5.59 -15.10
N VAL A 382 -13.72 4.99 -15.08
CA VAL A 382 -15.00 5.68 -14.92
C VAL A 382 -15.37 5.93 -13.45
N ARG A 383 -14.57 5.43 -12.50
CA ARG A 383 -14.83 5.62 -11.06
C ARG A 383 -14.65 7.07 -10.66
N SER A 384 -13.64 7.75 -11.23
CA SER A 384 -13.34 9.15 -10.91
C SER A 384 -14.48 10.10 -11.26
N ILE A 385 -15.09 9.96 -12.45
CA ILE A 385 -16.25 10.79 -12.82
C ILE A 385 -17.45 10.46 -11.94
N ARG A 386 -17.69 9.19 -11.60
CA ARG A 386 -18.75 8.80 -10.66
C ARG A 386 -18.56 9.45 -9.28
N ASN A 387 -17.33 9.45 -8.77
CA ASN A 387 -17.02 10.07 -7.49
C ASN A 387 -17.15 11.60 -7.55
N ALA A 388 -16.73 12.24 -8.64
CA ALA A 388 -16.91 13.68 -8.83
C ALA A 388 -18.39 14.08 -8.86
N LEU A 389 -19.25 13.31 -9.54
CA LEU A 389 -20.70 13.56 -9.56
C LEU A 389 -21.35 13.39 -8.18
N ARG A 390 -20.99 12.32 -7.45
CA ARG A 390 -21.46 12.11 -6.06
C ARG A 390 -20.98 13.19 -5.12
N HIS A 391 -19.72 13.62 -5.25
CA HIS A 391 -19.15 14.72 -4.48
C HIS A 391 -19.88 16.04 -4.73
N LEU A 392 -20.41 16.25 -5.94
CA LEU A 392 -21.25 17.39 -6.30
C LEU A 392 -22.74 17.22 -5.91
N GLY A 393 -23.09 16.13 -5.22
CA GLY A 393 -24.44 15.88 -4.70
C GLY A 393 -25.41 15.20 -5.67
N PHE A 394 -24.93 14.60 -6.76
CA PHE A 394 -25.77 13.95 -7.76
C PHE A 394 -25.81 12.43 -7.60
N SER A 395 -27.00 11.87 -7.83
CA SER A 395 -27.18 10.43 -8.03
C SER A 395 -26.91 10.07 -9.50
N ILE A 396 -26.57 8.80 -9.75
CA ILE A 396 -26.13 8.33 -11.07
C ILE A 396 -27.03 7.21 -11.55
N LYS A 397 -27.55 7.35 -12.77
CA LYS A 397 -28.22 6.27 -13.50
C LYS A 397 -27.31 5.78 -14.62
N ASP A 398 -26.84 4.54 -14.52
CA ASP A 398 -26.04 3.95 -15.60
C ASP A 398 -26.91 3.62 -16.82
N VAL A 399 -26.39 3.91 -18.02
CA VAL A 399 -26.99 3.47 -19.28
C VAL A 399 -26.83 1.95 -19.42
N GLN A 400 -27.94 1.24 -19.57
CA GLN A 400 -27.93 -0.20 -19.89
C GLN A 400 -28.45 -0.47 -21.30
N THR A 401 -29.34 0.40 -21.78
CA THR A 401 -30.00 0.27 -23.08
C THR A 401 -30.01 1.59 -23.86
N PRO A 402 -30.18 1.57 -25.20
CA PRO A 402 -30.40 2.78 -25.99
C PRO A 402 -31.56 3.65 -25.47
N GLY A 403 -32.58 3.04 -24.86
CA GLY A 403 -33.70 3.76 -24.26
C GLY A 403 -33.30 4.62 -23.06
N ASP A 404 -32.26 4.24 -22.31
CA ASP A 404 -31.78 5.06 -21.18
C ASP A 404 -31.13 6.35 -21.67
N ILE A 405 -30.42 6.32 -22.80
CA ILE A 405 -29.89 7.51 -23.48
C ILE A 405 -31.04 8.40 -23.93
N LEU A 406 -32.01 7.85 -24.67
CA LEU A 406 -33.13 8.61 -25.23
C LEU A 406 -34.05 9.22 -24.16
N ASN A 407 -34.05 8.70 -22.93
CA ASN A 407 -34.86 9.23 -21.82
C ASN A 407 -34.05 10.07 -20.82
N ALA A 408 -32.73 10.19 -20.97
CA ALA A 408 -31.89 10.91 -20.03
C ALA A 408 -32.22 12.40 -19.96
N ASP A 409 -32.45 12.97 -18.78
CA ASP A 409 -32.58 14.43 -18.65
C ASP A 409 -31.26 15.13 -18.97
N ARG A 410 -30.15 14.50 -18.58
CA ARG A 410 -28.78 14.94 -18.83
C ARG A 410 -27.91 13.70 -18.98
N LEU A 411 -27.04 13.71 -19.99
CA LEU A 411 -26.19 12.58 -20.33
C LEU A 411 -24.72 12.98 -20.25
N ILE A 412 -23.93 12.22 -19.50
CA ILE A 412 -22.47 12.31 -19.51
C ILE A 412 -21.92 11.05 -20.17
N PHE A 413 -21.05 11.25 -21.16
CA PHE A 413 -20.32 10.18 -21.83
C PHE A 413 -18.81 10.34 -21.58
N PRO A 414 -18.28 9.73 -20.49
CA PRO A 414 -16.85 9.61 -20.29
C PRO A 414 -16.26 8.57 -21.23
N GLY A 415 -15.03 8.77 -21.71
CA GLY A 415 -14.31 7.67 -22.32
C GLY A 415 -12.80 7.74 -22.20
N VAL A 416 -12.22 6.56 -21.99
CA VAL A 416 -10.79 6.30 -21.81
C VAL A 416 -10.44 5.05 -22.59
N GLY A 417 -9.41 5.12 -23.43
CA GLY A 417 -8.94 3.98 -24.24
C GLY A 417 -9.03 4.28 -25.73
N ALA A 418 -8.97 3.23 -26.53
CA ALA A 418 -8.89 3.35 -27.98
C ALA A 418 -10.26 3.62 -28.64
N PHE A 419 -10.23 4.39 -29.72
CA PHE A 419 -11.38 4.83 -30.52
C PHE A 419 -12.15 3.68 -31.15
N ALA A 420 -11.44 2.73 -31.79
CA ALA A 420 -12.08 1.63 -32.50
C ALA A 420 -12.86 0.67 -31.59
N PRO A 421 -12.29 0.17 -30.49
CA PRO A 421 -13.02 -0.67 -29.54
C PRO A 421 -14.28 0.01 -28.97
N ALA A 422 -14.22 1.33 -28.72
CA ALA A 422 -15.39 2.08 -28.24
C ALA A 422 -16.50 2.14 -29.29
N MET A 423 -16.18 2.50 -30.54
CA MET A 423 -17.18 2.52 -31.63
C MET A 423 -17.77 1.14 -31.90
N ASP A 424 -16.97 0.07 -31.82
CA ASP A 424 -17.46 -1.30 -31.97
C ASP A 424 -18.51 -1.64 -30.92
N VAL A 425 -18.29 -1.28 -29.65
CA VAL A 425 -19.26 -1.50 -28.57
C VAL A 425 -20.52 -0.67 -28.79
N LEU A 426 -20.39 0.62 -29.10
CA LEU A 426 -21.53 1.52 -29.30
C LEU A 426 -22.42 1.09 -30.48
N ASN A 427 -21.81 0.64 -31.57
CA ASN A 427 -22.54 0.14 -32.74
C ASN A 427 -23.24 -1.19 -32.45
N LYS A 428 -22.54 -2.15 -31.83
CA LYS A 428 -23.11 -3.47 -31.50
C LYS A 428 -24.29 -3.40 -30.53
N THR A 429 -24.29 -2.41 -29.64
CA THR A 429 -25.34 -2.23 -28.62
C THR A 429 -26.47 -1.31 -29.08
N GLY A 430 -26.36 -0.68 -30.25
CA GLY A 430 -27.31 0.34 -30.73
C GLY A 430 -27.22 1.68 -29.99
N MET A 431 -26.22 1.86 -29.13
CA MET A 431 -26.01 3.11 -28.40
C MET A 431 -25.56 4.26 -29.31
N ALA A 432 -24.84 3.97 -30.41
CA ALA A 432 -24.40 4.98 -31.37
C ALA A 432 -25.57 5.76 -31.99
N GLU A 433 -26.60 5.06 -32.48
CA GLU A 433 -27.80 5.69 -33.05
C GLU A 433 -28.60 6.49 -32.01
N ALA A 434 -28.70 5.99 -30.78
CA ALA A 434 -29.34 6.70 -29.69
C ALA A 434 -28.58 7.96 -29.27
N LEU A 435 -27.24 7.93 -29.25
CA LEU A 435 -26.40 9.10 -29.00
C LEU A 435 -26.61 10.17 -30.08
N CYS A 436 -26.54 9.80 -31.36
CA CYS A 436 -26.79 10.75 -32.45
C CYS A 436 -28.17 11.39 -32.32
N THR A 437 -29.21 10.57 -32.10
CA THR A 437 -30.58 11.06 -31.91
C THR A 437 -30.70 12.00 -30.71
N TYR A 438 -30.06 11.68 -29.58
CA TYR A 438 -30.08 12.50 -28.37
C TYR A 438 -29.43 13.87 -28.60
N ILE A 439 -28.28 13.87 -29.28
CA ILE A 439 -27.48 15.06 -29.60
C ILE A 439 -28.19 15.94 -30.65
N GLU A 440 -28.78 15.34 -31.68
CA GLU A 440 -29.57 16.05 -32.71
C GLU A 440 -30.79 16.78 -32.13
N ASN A 441 -31.36 16.25 -31.05
CA ASN A 441 -32.46 16.88 -30.31
C ASN A 441 -32.00 17.97 -29.31
N ASP A 442 -30.73 18.39 -29.36
CA ASP A 442 -30.15 19.46 -28.54
C ASP A 442 -30.37 19.27 -27.03
N ARG A 443 -30.25 18.03 -26.56
CA ARG A 443 -30.41 17.68 -25.14
C ARG A 443 -29.10 17.81 -24.39
N PRO A 444 -29.13 18.08 -23.06
CA PRO A 444 -27.91 18.27 -22.26
C PRO A 444 -26.97 17.07 -22.35
N PHE A 445 -25.81 17.27 -22.99
CA PHE A 445 -24.80 16.25 -23.24
C PHE A 445 -23.42 16.77 -22.86
N LEU A 446 -22.63 15.95 -22.16
CA LEU A 446 -21.21 16.20 -21.91
C LEU A 446 -20.36 14.99 -22.33
N GLY A 447 -19.62 15.12 -23.43
CA GLY A 447 -18.58 14.17 -23.83
C GLY A 447 -17.25 14.50 -23.15
N ILE A 448 -16.54 13.51 -22.61
CA ILE A 448 -15.23 13.70 -21.95
C ILE A 448 -14.18 12.82 -22.63
N CYS A 449 -13.06 13.44 -23.01
CA CYS A 449 -11.91 12.83 -23.67
C CYS A 449 -12.31 12.01 -24.91
N LEU A 450 -12.37 10.68 -24.83
CA LEU A 450 -12.83 9.87 -25.95
C LEU A 450 -14.28 10.19 -26.32
N GLY A 451 -15.12 10.56 -25.36
CA GLY A 451 -16.49 11.02 -25.62
C GLY A 451 -16.56 12.28 -26.51
N LEU A 452 -15.54 13.16 -26.47
CA LEU A 452 -15.41 14.25 -27.45
C LEU A 452 -14.97 13.72 -28.81
N GLN A 453 -13.95 12.86 -28.83
CA GLN A 453 -13.33 12.37 -30.07
C GLN A 453 -14.33 11.61 -30.93
N LEU A 454 -15.17 10.77 -30.32
CA LEU A 454 -16.14 9.95 -31.03
C LEU A 454 -17.22 10.77 -31.76
N LEU A 455 -17.42 12.05 -31.41
CA LEU A 455 -18.35 12.94 -32.13
C LEU A 455 -17.89 13.26 -33.55
N PHE A 456 -16.59 13.15 -33.83
CA PHE A 456 -16.01 13.46 -35.13
C PHE A 456 -16.27 12.36 -36.16
N GLU A 457 -16.02 12.64 -37.44
CA GLU A 457 -16.27 11.70 -38.54
C GLU A 457 -15.37 10.46 -38.48
N SER A 458 -14.11 10.64 -38.06
CA SER A 458 -13.16 9.53 -37.98
C SER A 458 -11.96 9.79 -37.08
N SER A 459 -11.23 8.73 -36.76
CA SER A 459 -9.90 8.77 -36.16
C SER A 459 -8.88 8.00 -36.99
N GLU A 460 -7.62 8.41 -36.92
CA GLU A 460 -6.46 7.72 -37.50
C GLU A 460 -5.85 6.67 -36.54
N GLU A 461 -6.38 6.54 -35.31
CA GLU A 461 -5.86 5.60 -34.32
C GLU A 461 -5.98 4.15 -34.79
N ASN A 462 -4.82 3.52 -35.02
CA ASN A 462 -4.71 2.16 -35.55
C ASN A 462 -5.41 1.94 -36.91
N GLY A 463 -5.47 3.00 -37.73
CA GLY A 463 -6.12 3.01 -39.05
C GLY A 463 -7.37 3.89 -39.09
N PRO A 464 -7.95 4.14 -40.27
CA PRO A 464 -9.14 4.98 -40.40
C PRO A 464 -10.37 4.28 -39.82
N VAL A 465 -10.88 4.81 -38.72
CA VAL A 465 -12.10 4.30 -38.04
C VAL A 465 -13.17 5.38 -38.05
N LYS A 466 -14.40 5.03 -38.43
CA LYS A 466 -15.54 5.97 -38.42
C LYS A 466 -16.02 6.24 -37.00
N GLY A 467 -16.24 7.51 -36.67
CA GLY A 467 -16.93 7.95 -35.47
C GLY A 467 -18.43 8.11 -35.69
N LEU A 468 -19.08 8.88 -34.81
CA LEU A 468 -20.50 9.20 -34.90
C LEU A 468 -20.83 10.15 -36.05
N GLY A 469 -19.85 10.96 -36.50
CA GLY A 469 -20.03 11.87 -37.64
C GLY A 469 -20.94 13.07 -37.37
N VAL A 470 -21.08 13.47 -36.11
CA VAL A 470 -21.84 14.66 -35.68
C VAL A 470 -21.07 15.95 -36.02
N ILE A 471 -19.74 15.90 -35.92
CA ILE A 471 -18.84 17.03 -36.13
C ILE A 471 -17.91 16.71 -37.31
N PRO A 472 -17.80 17.58 -38.33
CA PRO A 472 -16.84 17.39 -39.42
C PRO A 472 -15.40 17.36 -38.93
N GLY A 473 -14.59 16.48 -39.52
CA GLY A 473 -13.15 16.42 -39.29
C GLY A 473 -12.65 15.12 -38.68
N ILE A 474 -11.32 15.09 -38.51
CA ILE A 474 -10.56 13.88 -38.19
C ILE A 474 -9.82 14.06 -36.86
N VAL A 475 -9.86 13.02 -36.04
CA VAL A 475 -9.06 12.86 -34.83
C VAL A 475 -7.74 12.19 -35.20
N GLY A 476 -6.73 13.00 -35.52
CA GLY A 476 -5.39 12.51 -35.90
C GLY A 476 -4.42 12.41 -34.72
N ARG A 477 -3.24 11.83 -34.92
CA ARG A 477 -2.17 11.75 -33.89
C ARG A 477 -1.38 13.05 -33.81
N PHE A 478 -0.91 13.46 -32.62
CA PHE A 478 0.07 14.54 -32.50
C PHE A 478 1.34 14.26 -33.30
N ASP A 479 1.87 15.30 -33.95
CA ASP A 479 3.12 15.20 -34.69
C ASP A 479 4.34 15.32 -33.76
N SER A 480 4.96 14.17 -33.45
CA SER A 480 6.18 14.12 -32.66
C SER A 480 7.42 14.64 -33.39
N SER A 481 7.36 14.87 -34.71
CA SER A 481 8.51 15.40 -35.48
C SER A 481 8.87 16.84 -35.08
N ALA A 482 7.93 17.57 -34.50
CA ALA A 482 8.13 18.92 -33.96
C ALA A 482 8.87 18.94 -32.60
N GLY A 483 9.38 17.80 -32.12
CA GLY A 483 10.11 17.69 -30.85
C GLY A 483 9.22 17.73 -29.61
N ILE A 484 7.90 17.63 -29.77
CA ILE A 484 6.96 17.45 -28.65
C ILE A 484 6.89 15.99 -28.24
N ARG A 485 6.59 15.74 -26.96
CA ARG A 485 6.44 14.38 -26.44
C ARG A 485 5.01 13.88 -26.68
N VAL A 486 4.85 12.66 -27.16
CA VAL A 486 3.52 12.08 -27.43
C VAL A 486 3.44 10.73 -26.72
N PRO A 487 2.48 10.51 -25.81
CA PRO A 487 1.27 11.28 -25.54
C PRO A 487 1.48 12.67 -24.88
N HIS A 488 0.51 13.56 -25.11
CA HIS A 488 0.33 14.80 -24.35
C HIS A 488 -0.21 14.43 -22.95
N ILE A 489 0.67 14.47 -21.95
CA ILE A 489 0.36 14.16 -20.54
C ILE A 489 0.70 15.36 -19.66
N GLY A 490 -0.32 16.00 -19.09
CA GLY A 490 -0.14 17.03 -18.07
C GLY A 490 -1.17 18.15 -18.13
N TRP A 491 -0.78 19.28 -17.54
CA TRP A 491 -1.66 20.41 -17.24
C TRP A 491 -1.47 21.51 -18.28
N ASN A 492 -2.49 21.74 -19.11
CA ASN A 492 -2.43 22.73 -20.19
C ASN A 492 -3.53 23.79 -20.01
N ALA A 493 -3.34 24.94 -20.66
CA ALA A 493 -4.18 26.12 -20.50
C ALA A 493 -5.12 26.32 -21.69
N LEU A 494 -6.38 26.61 -21.37
CA LEU A 494 -7.42 26.81 -22.38
C LEU A 494 -7.34 28.21 -23.00
N GLN A 495 -7.47 28.26 -24.32
CA GLN A 495 -7.75 29.48 -25.08
C GLN A 495 -9.25 29.48 -25.43
N VAL A 496 -10.04 30.08 -24.56
CA VAL A 496 -11.50 30.17 -24.70
C VAL A 496 -11.82 31.23 -25.76
N ARG A 497 -12.48 30.82 -26.86
CA ARG A 497 -12.74 31.70 -28.01
C ARG A 497 -14.13 32.36 -27.98
N LYS A 498 -15.07 31.79 -27.21
CA LYS A 498 -16.49 32.18 -27.17
C LYS A 498 -17.02 31.97 -25.74
N ASP A 499 -18.19 32.55 -25.44
CA ASP A 499 -18.95 32.18 -24.23
C ASP A 499 -19.19 30.66 -24.21
N SER A 500 -18.65 30.02 -23.17
CA SER A 500 -18.49 28.57 -23.11
C SER A 500 -19.46 27.92 -22.12
N GLU A 501 -20.10 28.74 -21.27
CA GLU A 501 -20.89 28.37 -20.09
C GLU A 501 -20.08 27.54 -19.09
N ILE A 502 -19.79 26.28 -19.44
CA ILE A 502 -19.12 25.33 -18.54
C ILE A 502 -17.66 25.71 -18.27
N LEU A 503 -17.02 26.57 -19.08
CA LEU A 503 -15.61 26.96 -18.89
C LEU A 503 -15.41 28.39 -18.36
N ASP A 504 -16.46 29.18 -18.12
CA ASP A 504 -16.26 30.60 -17.77
C ASP A 504 -15.53 30.82 -16.43
N ASP A 505 -15.45 29.77 -15.58
CA ASP A 505 -14.74 29.78 -14.30
C ASP A 505 -13.30 29.33 -14.44
N VAL A 506 -12.92 28.66 -15.54
CA VAL A 506 -11.57 28.12 -15.68
C VAL A 506 -10.54 29.26 -15.63
N GLY A 507 -10.84 30.39 -16.27
CA GLY A 507 -9.97 31.56 -16.29
C GLY A 507 -8.59 31.23 -16.86
N ASN A 508 -7.54 31.56 -16.11
CA ASN A 508 -6.14 31.30 -16.47
C ASN A 508 -5.57 30.00 -15.88
N ARG A 509 -6.42 29.12 -15.34
CA ARG A 509 -5.99 27.90 -14.64
C ARG A 509 -5.80 26.73 -15.61
N HIS A 510 -4.96 25.77 -15.23
CA HIS A 510 -4.69 24.59 -16.05
C HIS A 510 -5.72 23.47 -15.83
N VAL A 511 -5.96 22.69 -16.88
CA VAL A 511 -6.76 21.46 -16.85
C VAL A 511 -5.93 20.27 -17.36
N TYR A 512 -6.28 19.06 -16.94
CA TYR A 512 -5.47 17.87 -17.16
C TYR A 512 -5.83 17.15 -18.47
N PHE A 513 -4.82 16.98 -19.34
CA PHE A 513 -4.89 16.26 -20.60
C PHE A 513 -4.02 14.99 -20.56
N VAL A 514 -4.52 13.93 -21.19
CA VAL A 514 -3.83 12.63 -21.29
C VAL A 514 -4.22 11.91 -22.58
N HIS A 515 -3.59 12.24 -23.71
CA HIS A 515 -3.98 11.72 -25.03
C HIS A 515 -2.87 11.77 -26.08
N SER A 516 -2.87 10.81 -27.02
CA SER A 516 -1.98 10.82 -28.20
C SER A 516 -2.66 11.42 -29.44
N TYR A 517 -3.99 11.42 -29.46
CA TYR A 517 -4.81 11.81 -30.59
C TYR A 517 -5.67 13.02 -30.24
N ARG A 518 -5.89 13.91 -31.21
CA ARG A 518 -6.54 15.20 -31.02
C ARG A 518 -7.39 15.57 -32.23
N ALA A 519 -8.50 16.24 -31.96
CA ALA A 519 -9.33 16.83 -33.01
C ALA A 519 -8.71 18.13 -33.53
N ILE A 520 -8.65 18.27 -34.86
CA ILE A 520 -7.99 19.38 -35.54
C ILE A 520 -9.00 20.50 -35.85
N PRO A 521 -8.74 21.76 -35.44
CA PRO A 521 -9.55 22.91 -35.83
C PRO A 521 -9.60 23.08 -37.35
N SER A 522 -10.79 23.25 -37.92
CA SER A 522 -11.00 23.53 -39.35
C SER A 522 -12.14 24.54 -39.55
N ASP A 523 -12.25 25.09 -40.76
CA ASP A 523 -13.37 25.97 -41.11
C ASP A 523 -14.73 25.27 -41.04
N GLU A 524 -14.77 23.95 -41.22
CA GLU A 524 -16.00 23.13 -41.21
C GLU A 524 -16.51 22.86 -39.79
N ASN A 525 -15.62 22.84 -38.79
CA ASN A 525 -15.98 22.61 -37.40
C ASN A 525 -15.89 23.86 -36.50
N LYS A 526 -15.50 25.02 -37.06
CA LYS A 526 -15.31 26.29 -36.32
C LYS A 526 -16.50 26.71 -35.44
N ASP A 527 -17.73 26.37 -35.83
CA ASP A 527 -18.94 26.75 -35.10
C ASP A 527 -19.08 25.95 -33.81
N TRP A 528 -18.57 24.72 -33.79
CA TRP A 528 -18.52 23.86 -32.61
C TRP A 528 -17.42 24.25 -31.63
N ILE A 529 -16.32 24.84 -32.08
CA ILE A 529 -15.16 25.10 -31.21
C ILE A 529 -15.50 26.12 -30.13
N SER A 530 -15.36 25.72 -28.87
CA SER A 530 -15.50 26.58 -27.69
C SER A 530 -14.14 27.02 -27.15
N SER A 531 -13.17 26.10 -27.07
CA SER A 531 -11.79 26.43 -26.69
C SER A 531 -10.75 25.59 -27.45
N THR A 532 -9.55 26.14 -27.56
CA THR A 532 -8.36 25.46 -28.11
C THR A 532 -7.22 25.44 -27.11
N CYS A 533 -6.25 24.54 -27.29
CA CYS A 533 -4.98 24.55 -26.57
C CYS A 533 -3.84 24.44 -27.58
N ASN A 534 -2.65 24.86 -27.18
CA ASN A 534 -1.43 24.69 -27.95
C ASN A 534 -0.58 23.56 -27.35
N TYR A 535 -0.18 22.61 -28.19
CA TYR A 535 0.82 21.59 -27.87
C TYR A 535 1.55 21.17 -29.15
N GLY A 536 2.61 21.91 -29.49
CA GLY A 536 3.23 21.89 -30.83
C GLY A 536 2.35 22.59 -31.87
N GLU A 537 1.12 22.13 -32.01
CA GLU A 537 0.06 22.69 -32.85
C GLU A 537 -1.19 23.03 -32.02
N SER A 538 -2.09 23.84 -32.59
CA SER A 538 -3.38 24.15 -31.97
C SER A 538 -4.33 22.97 -32.15
N PHE A 539 -4.99 22.55 -31.08
CA PHE A 539 -6.00 21.48 -31.12
C PHE A 539 -7.29 21.88 -30.39
N ILE A 540 -8.40 21.23 -30.73
CA ILE A 540 -9.70 21.48 -30.09
C ILE A 540 -9.67 20.91 -28.66
N SER A 541 -9.88 21.78 -27.67
CA SER A 541 -9.92 21.41 -26.25
C SER A 541 -11.32 21.27 -25.71
N SER A 542 -12.26 22.03 -26.26
CA SER A 542 -13.68 21.85 -26.00
C SER A 542 -14.53 22.27 -27.19
N ILE A 543 -15.72 21.66 -27.27
CA ILE A 543 -16.78 22.02 -28.21
C ILE A 543 -18.04 22.41 -27.47
N ARG A 544 -18.85 23.24 -28.12
CA ARG A 544 -20.19 23.61 -27.70
C ARG A 544 -21.07 23.91 -28.91
N ARG A 545 -22.29 23.36 -28.91
CA ARG A 545 -23.39 23.79 -29.78
C ARG A 545 -24.72 23.52 -29.07
N GLY A 546 -25.49 24.58 -28.79
CA GLY A 546 -26.68 24.45 -27.94
C GLY A 546 -26.32 23.88 -26.56
N ASN A 547 -27.01 22.83 -26.14
CA ASN A 547 -26.78 22.10 -24.87
C ASN A 547 -25.78 20.94 -25.01
N VAL A 548 -25.14 20.79 -26.17
CA VAL A 548 -24.15 19.74 -26.44
C VAL A 548 -22.77 20.31 -26.17
N HIS A 549 -22.12 19.80 -25.11
CA HIS A 549 -20.77 20.14 -24.73
C HIS A 549 -19.87 18.90 -24.84
N ALA A 550 -18.59 19.12 -25.15
CA ALA A 550 -17.59 18.09 -24.92
C ALA A 550 -16.23 18.72 -24.62
N VAL A 551 -15.39 18.01 -23.86
CA VAL A 551 -14.06 18.45 -23.45
C VAL A 551 -13.04 17.34 -23.72
N GLN A 552 -11.85 17.71 -24.19
CA GLN A 552 -10.75 16.76 -24.43
C GLN A 552 -9.98 16.45 -23.15
N PHE A 553 -9.92 17.41 -22.22
CA PHE A 553 -9.36 17.22 -20.89
C PHE A 553 -10.32 16.43 -19.99
N HIS A 554 -9.81 15.93 -18.87
CA HIS A 554 -10.58 15.19 -17.86
C HIS A 554 -10.95 16.13 -16.70
N PRO A 555 -12.18 16.68 -16.64
CA PRO A 555 -12.59 17.54 -15.53
C PRO A 555 -12.54 16.81 -14.18
N GLU A 556 -12.88 15.53 -14.13
CA GLU A 556 -12.77 14.68 -12.94
C GLU A 556 -11.31 14.44 -12.47
N LYS A 557 -10.33 14.83 -13.28
CA LYS A 557 -8.89 14.78 -12.98
C LYS A 557 -8.23 16.16 -12.97
N SER A 558 -9.02 17.23 -13.05
CA SER A 558 -8.51 18.61 -13.12
C SER A 558 -8.59 19.35 -11.77
N GLY A 559 -8.76 18.63 -10.66
CA GLY A 559 -8.97 19.20 -9.33
C GLY A 559 -10.21 20.10 -9.26
N GLU A 560 -10.18 21.12 -8.39
CA GLU A 560 -11.33 22.03 -8.22
C GLU A 560 -11.73 22.78 -9.50
N VAL A 561 -10.75 23.08 -10.38
CA VAL A 561 -11.03 23.68 -11.70
C VAL A 561 -11.96 22.78 -12.50
N GLY A 562 -11.66 21.48 -12.56
CA GLY A 562 -12.50 20.52 -13.27
C GLY A 562 -13.84 20.25 -12.59
N LEU A 563 -13.88 20.23 -11.25
CA LEU A 563 -15.13 20.15 -10.50
C LEU A 563 -16.04 21.34 -10.80
N SER A 564 -15.48 22.55 -10.99
CA SER A 564 -16.26 23.72 -11.39
C SER A 564 -16.90 23.57 -12.77
N VAL A 565 -16.20 22.94 -13.73
CA VAL A 565 -16.74 22.64 -15.07
C VAL A 565 -17.92 21.67 -14.98
N LEU A 566 -17.79 20.60 -14.18
CA LEU A 566 -18.89 19.64 -13.95
C LEU A 566 -20.07 20.31 -13.26
N ARG A 567 -19.82 21.08 -12.19
CA ARG A 567 -20.84 21.80 -11.43
C ARG A 567 -21.71 22.68 -12.32
N ARG A 568 -21.11 23.33 -13.32
CA ARG A 568 -21.84 24.17 -14.28
C ARG A 568 -22.65 23.42 -15.31
N PHE A 569 -22.11 22.33 -15.85
CA PHE A 569 -22.89 21.46 -16.73
C PHE A 569 -24.16 20.95 -16.02
N LEU A 570 -24.00 20.60 -14.73
CA LEU A 570 -25.08 20.12 -13.88
C LEU A 570 -26.05 21.24 -13.46
N HIS A 571 -25.56 22.47 -13.24
CA HIS A 571 -26.35 23.63 -12.84
C HIS A 571 -26.16 24.84 -13.78
N PRO A 572 -26.74 24.82 -15.00
CA PRO A 572 -26.54 25.84 -16.02
C PRO A 572 -27.18 27.19 -15.69
N LYS A 573 -27.97 27.27 -14.62
CA LYS A 573 -28.61 28.51 -14.14
C LYS A 573 -27.74 29.32 -13.17
N LEU A 574 -26.54 28.85 -12.83
CA LEU A 574 -25.63 29.58 -11.95
C LEU A 574 -25.13 30.85 -12.67
N PRO A 575 -25.23 32.04 -12.05
CA PRO A 575 -24.69 33.26 -12.65
C PRO A 575 -23.16 33.14 -12.78
N ALA A 576 -22.62 33.60 -13.92
CA ALA A 576 -21.18 33.59 -14.16
C ALA A 576 -20.46 34.43 -13.09
N THR A 577 -19.54 33.80 -12.37
CA THR A 577 -18.77 34.39 -11.27
C THR A 577 -17.67 35.33 -11.77
N GLN A 578 -17.15 35.11 -12.98
CA GLN A 578 -16.11 35.95 -13.61
C GLN A 578 -16.31 36.01 -15.13
N LYS A 579 -15.91 37.13 -15.76
CA LYS A 579 -15.85 37.22 -17.23
C LYS A 579 -14.70 36.36 -17.76
N PRO A 580 -14.80 35.76 -18.96
CA PRO A 580 -13.69 35.06 -19.60
C PRO A 580 -12.48 35.98 -19.71
N MET A 581 -11.46 35.75 -18.89
CA MET A 581 -10.16 36.38 -19.07
C MET A 581 -9.34 35.50 -20.01
N GLU A 582 -8.63 36.11 -20.96
CA GLU A 582 -7.59 35.42 -21.71
C GLU A 582 -6.59 34.79 -20.71
N GLY A 583 -6.44 33.47 -20.77
CA GLY A 583 -5.48 32.76 -19.94
C GLY A 583 -4.06 33.25 -20.22
N LYS A 584 -3.31 33.60 -19.17
CA LYS A 584 -1.87 33.92 -19.26
C LYS A 584 -0.99 32.68 -19.38
N ALA A 585 -1.52 31.53 -18.99
CA ALA A 585 -0.83 30.26 -19.10
C ALA A 585 -0.68 29.88 -20.58
N SER A 586 0.55 29.57 -21.00
CA SER A 586 0.95 29.61 -22.41
C SER A 586 1.45 28.27 -22.93
N LYS A 587 1.79 27.34 -22.03
CA LYS A 587 2.42 26.06 -22.34
C LYS A 587 1.96 24.96 -21.37
N LEU A 588 2.32 23.72 -21.71
CA LEU A 588 2.18 22.58 -20.81
C LEU A 588 3.01 22.82 -19.55
N ALA A 589 2.35 22.86 -18.39
CA ALA A 589 3.00 23.02 -17.10
C ALA A 589 3.85 21.78 -16.75
N LYS A 590 4.99 22.03 -16.11
CA LYS A 590 5.80 20.98 -15.48
C LYS A 590 5.03 20.37 -14.32
N ARG A 591 5.09 19.04 -14.20
CA ARG A 591 4.39 18.29 -13.16
C ARG A 591 5.27 18.01 -11.96
N VAL A 592 4.74 18.26 -10.77
CA VAL A 592 5.28 17.81 -9.49
C VAL A 592 4.46 16.60 -9.02
N ILE A 593 5.07 15.42 -9.05
CA ILE A 593 4.42 14.15 -8.71
C ILE A 593 4.80 13.76 -7.28
N ALA A 594 3.79 13.48 -6.46
CA ALA A 594 3.99 12.94 -5.13
C ALA A 594 3.87 11.41 -5.18
N CYS A 595 4.82 10.70 -4.58
CA CYS A 595 4.87 9.24 -4.64
C CYS A 595 4.87 8.64 -3.24
N LEU A 596 4.09 7.57 -3.01
CA LEU A 596 4.05 6.85 -1.74
C LEU A 596 4.28 5.34 -1.88
N ASP A 597 5.10 4.81 -0.98
CA ASP A 597 5.35 3.38 -0.83
C ASP A 597 4.28 2.75 0.05
N VAL A 598 3.47 1.85 -0.51
CA VAL A 598 2.42 1.15 0.24
C VAL A 598 2.95 -0.22 0.66
N ARG A 599 3.15 -0.40 1.97
CA ARG A 599 3.61 -1.65 2.59
C ARG A 599 2.55 -2.23 3.51
N THR A 600 2.80 -3.47 3.92
CA THR A 600 2.10 -4.09 5.04
C THR A 600 2.98 -3.97 6.30
N ASN A 601 2.44 -3.51 7.42
CA ASN A 601 3.13 -3.56 8.71
C ASN A 601 3.05 -4.98 9.31
N ASP A 602 3.67 -5.18 10.47
CA ASP A 602 3.71 -6.47 11.16
C ASP A 602 2.32 -6.97 11.62
N ASN A 603 1.32 -6.08 11.69
CA ASN A 603 -0.07 -6.40 12.02
C ASN A 603 -0.94 -6.75 10.79
N GLY A 604 -0.39 -6.67 9.57
CA GLY A 604 -1.15 -6.90 8.34
C GLY A 604 -1.85 -5.64 7.78
N ASP A 605 -1.71 -4.48 8.42
CA ASP A 605 -2.30 -3.23 7.98
C ASP A 605 -1.48 -2.58 6.87
N LEU A 606 -2.15 -1.85 5.98
CA LEU A 606 -1.48 -1.04 4.97
C LEU A 606 -0.97 0.27 5.56
N VAL A 607 0.33 0.49 5.44
CA VAL A 607 1.03 1.68 5.95
C VAL A 607 1.89 2.31 4.87
N VAL A 608 2.15 3.61 5.01
CA VAL A 608 3.19 4.30 4.23
C VAL A 608 4.49 4.34 5.01
N THR A 609 5.60 4.01 4.36
CA THR A 609 6.94 3.98 4.99
C THR A 609 7.89 5.03 4.42
N LYS A 610 8.93 5.38 5.18
CA LYS A 610 9.96 6.34 4.74
C LYS A 610 10.76 5.81 3.55
N GLY A 611 10.75 6.55 2.44
CA GLY A 611 11.47 6.23 1.19
C GLY A 611 12.93 6.69 1.14
N ASP A 612 13.73 6.47 2.19
CA ASP A 612 15.19 6.65 2.10
C ASP A 612 15.88 5.34 2.50
N GLN A 613 16.41 4.62 1.50
CA GLN A 613 17.10 3.34 1.62
C GLN A 613 16.24 2.21 2.20
N TYR A 614 16.59 0.96 1.87
CA TYR A 614 15.87 -0.28 2.19
C TYR A 614 15.75 -0.59 3.70
N ASP A 615 15.94 0.40 4.57
CA ASP A 615 15.96 0.31 6.03
C ASP A 615 14.78 1.11 6.61
N VAL A 616 13.62 0.46 6.68
CA VAL A 616 12.31 1.05 7.00
C VAL A 616 11.94 0.99 8.49
N ARG A 617 12.86 0.55 9.34
CA ARG A 617 12.64 0.40 10.79
C ARG A 617 13.17 1.58 11.60
N GLU A 618 12.51 1.85 12.71
CA GLU A 618 12.92 2.90 13.64
C GLU A 618 14.20 2.51 14.40
N GLN A 619 15.17 3.43 14.56
CA GLN A 619 16.37 3.20 15.38
C GLN A 619 16.06 3.36 16.89
N SER A 620 14.81 3.12 17.29
CA SER A 620 14.36 3.06 18.67
C SER A 620 14.29 1.58 19.10
N ASN A 621 14.23 1.33 20.41
CA ASN A 621 14.40 0.00 21.02
C ASN A 621 13.37 -1.08 20.59
N GLU A 622 12.39 -0.77 19.73
CA GLU A 622 11.28 -1.65 19.36
C GLU A 622 11.27 -2.06 17.87
N ASN A 623 12.17 -1.53 17.04
CA ASN A 623 12.40 -2.01 15.66
C ASN A 623 11.13 -2.11 14.77
N GLU A 624 10.11 -1.29 15.05
CA GLU A 624 8.85 -1.27 14.31
C GLU A 624 9.00 -0.61 12.92
N VAL A 625 8.12 -0.99 11.98
CA VAL A 625 8.00 -0.31 10.67
C VAL A 625 7.51 1.13 10.91
N ARG A 626 8.29 2.14 10.50
CA ARG A 626 7.90 3.55 10.67
C ARG A 626 6.63 3.85 9.88
N ASN A 627 5.52 4.03 10.59
CA ASN A 627 4.22 4.34 10.02
C ASN A 627 4.06 5.86 9.83
N LEU A 628 4.10 6.34 8.59
CA LEU A 628 3.91 7.76 8.25
C LEU A 628 2.42 8.14 8.03
N GLY A 629 1.51 7.21 8.30
CA GLY A 629 0.07 7.37 8.14
C GLY A 629 -0.54 6.35 7.18
N LYS A 630 -1.87 6.41 7.04
CA LYS A 630 -2.61 5.55 6.12
C LYS A 630 -2.42 6.06 4.67
N PRO A 631 -2.22 5.17 3.68
CA PRO A 631 -2.02 5.56 2.28
C PRO A 631 -3.10 6.49 1.70
N VAL A 632 -4.36 6.30 2.12
CA VAL A 632 -5.50 7.10 1.64
C VAL A 632 -5.44 8.53 2.15
N ASP A 633 -5.21 8.70 3.45
CA ASP A 633 -5.18 10.02 4.10
C ASP A 633 -4.03 10.86 3.57
N LEU A 634 -2.86 10.23 3.40
CA LEU A 634 -1.66 10.88 2.89
C LEU A 634 -1.79 11.28 1.42
N ALA A 635 -2.39 10.43 0.59
CA ALA A 635 -2.74 10.80 -0.79
C ALA A 635 -3.75 11.97 -0.82
N GLY A 636 -4.73 11.97 0.09
CA GLY A 636 -5.64 13.10 0.27
C GLY A 636 -4.92 14.39 0.66
N GLN A 637 -3.92 14.30 1.53
CA GLN A 637 -3.10 15.45 1.92
C GLN A 637 -2.25 15.95 0.75
N TYR A 638 -1.60 15.07 -0.01
CA TYR A 638 -0.85 15.44 -1.20
C TYR A 638 -1.69 16.16 -2.24
N TYR A 639 -2.92 15.72 -2.45
CA TYR A 639 -3.85 16.43 -3.32
C TYR A 639 -4.14 17.85 -2.82
N LYS A 640 -4.38 18.03 -1.51
CA LYS A 640 -4.62 19.35 -0.89
C LYS A 640 -3.38 20.24 -0.94
N ASP A 641 -2.19 19.66 -0.78
CA ASP A 641 -0.90 20.35 -0.85
C ASP A 641 -0.50 20.71 -2.28
N GLY A 642 -1.32 20.34 -3.28
CA GLY A 642 -1.16 20.73 -4.66
C GLY A 642 -0.39 19.72 -5.52
N ALA A 643 -0.29 18.45 -5.16
CA ALA A 643 0.29 17.44 -6.05
C ALA A 643 -0.43 17.40 -7.41
N ASP A 644 0.35 17.38 -8.50
CA ASP A 644 -0.21 17.33 -9.85
C ASP A 644 -0.65 15.92 -10.27
N GLU A 645 -0.12 14.92 -9.57
CA GLU A 645 -0.35 13.48 -9.75
C GLU A 645 0.13 12.76 -8.50
N ILE A 646 -0.52 11.65 -8.14
CA ILE A 646 -0.14 10.80 -7.00
C ILE A 646 0.20 9.40 -7.50
N SER A 647 1.41 8.95 -7.19
CA SER A 647 1.90 7.60 -7.53
C SER A 647 1.93 6.71 -6.30
N PHE A 648 1.37 5.50 -6.42
CA PHE A 648 1.42 4.46 -5.41
C PHE A 648 2.39 3.37 -5.86
N LEU A 649 3.43 3.11 -5.09
CA LEU A 649 4.31 1.96 -5.28
C LEU A 649 3.82 0.82 -4.38
N ASN A 650 3.08 -0.11 -5.00
CA ASN A 650 2.57 -1.31 -4.36
C ASN A 650 3.69 -2.35 -4.21
N ILE A 651 4.24 -2.41 -3.00
CA ILE A 651 5.26 -3.36 -2.60
C ILE A 651 4.72 -4.37 -1.58
N THR A 652 3.40 -4.52 -1.54
CA THR A 652 2.73 -5.49 -0.68
C THR A 652 2.93 -6.92 -1.20
N GLY A 653 3.06 -7.87 -0.28
CA GLY A 653 3.31 -9.28 -0.57
C GLY A 653 2.05 -10.11 -0.88
N PHE A 654 0.89 -9.48 -1.06
CA PHE A 654 -0.42 -10.16 -1.13
C PHE A 654 -0.69 -10.82 -2.49
N ARG A 655 0.08 -11.86 -2.84
CA ARG A 655 -0.06 -12.58 -4.11
C ARG A 655 -1.05 -13.75 -4.05
N ASP A 656 -1.42 -14.16 -2.84
CA ASP A 656 -2.29 -15.33 -2.61
C ASP A 656 -3.78 -14.97 -2.57
N PHE A 657 -4.12 -13.67 -2.59
CA PHE A 657 -5.50 -13.19 -2.54
C PHE A 657 -6.13 -13.13 -3.94
N PRO A 658 -7.45 -13.36 -4.07
CA PRO A 658 -8.19 -13.04 -5.29
C PRO A 658 -7.98 -11.57 -5.69
N LEU A 659 -7.92 -11.29 -7.00
CA LEU A 659 -7.58 -9.97 -7.54
C LEU A 659 -8.45 -8.83 -6.97
N GLY A 660 -9.76 -9.05 -6.80
CA GLY A 660 -10.68 -8.04 -6.27
C GLY A 660 -10.50 -7.73 -4.77
N ASP A 661 -9.83 -8.63 -4.04
CA ASP A 661 -9.60 -8.53 -2.60
C ASP A 661 -8.20 -7.98 -2.27
N LEU A 662 -7.40 -7.64 -3.29
CA LEU A 662 -6.10 -7.03 -3.09
C LEU A 662 -6.25 -5.73 -2.29
N PRO A 663 -5.52 -5.56 -1.17
CA PRO A 663 -5.65 -4.35 -0.36
C PRO A 663 -5.36 -3.05 -1.13
N MET A 664 -4.45 -3.08 -2.10
CA MET A 664 -4.16 -1.93 -2.97
C MET A 664 -5.36 -1.49 -3.82
N ILE A 665 -6.24 -2.42 -4.22
CA ILE A 665 -7.49 -2.10 -4.90
C ILE A 665 -8.40 -1.26 -4.01
N GLN A 666 -8.47 -1.59 -2.72
CA GLN A 666 -9.25 -0.81 -1.75
C GLN A 666 -8.64 0.57 -1.51
N VAL A 667 -7.31 0.69 -1.43
CA VAL A 667 -6.63 2.01 -1.33
C VAL A 667 -7.06 2.91 -2.48
N LEU A 668 -6.98 2.44 -3.73
CA LEU A 668 -7.40 3.23 -4.88
C LEU A 668 -8.89 3.59 -4.84
N ARG A 669 -9.73 2.64 -4.43
CA ARG A 669 -11.19 2.85 -4.33
C ARG A 669 -11.56 3.93 -3.32
N HIS A 670 -10.80 4.04 -2.23
CA HIS A 670 -11.00 5.04 -1.18
C HIS A 670 -10.35 6.38 -1.54
N THR A 671 -9.09 6.38 -2.00
CA THR A 671 -8.39 7.59 -2.45
C THR A 671 -9.19 8.31 -3.53
N SER A 672 -9.66 7.59 -4.55
CA SER A 672 -10.40 8.18 -5.67
C SER A 672 -11.72 8.85 -5.28
N LYS A 673 -12.25 8.65 -4.06
CA LYS A 673 -13.46 9.34 -3.59
C LYS A 673 -13.25 10.84 -3.44
N ASN A 674 -12.05 11.24 -3.00
CA ASN A 674 -11.76 12.62 -2.58
C ASN A 674 -10.53 13.22 -3.28
N VAL A 675 -9.86 12.46 -4.15
CA VAL A 675 -8.67 12.90 -4.88
C VAL A 675 -8.97 12.99 -6.37
N PHE A 676 -9.03 14.23 -6.87
CA PHE A 676 -9.43 14.57 -8.25
C PHE A 676 -8.24 14.98 -9.13
N VAL A 677 -7.10 14.31 -8.93
CA VAL A 677 -5.91 14.36 -9.80
C VAL A 677 -5.57 12.94 -10.27
N PRO A 678 -4.68 12.78 -11.27
CA PRO A 678 -4.28 11.47 -11.78
C PRO A 678 -3.66 10.59 -10.70
N LEU A 679 -4.06 9.31 -10.69
CA LEU A 679 -3.52 8.28 -9.82
C LEU A 679 -2.74 7.25 -10.64
N THR A 680 -1.47 7.05 -10.30
CA THR A 680 -0.61 6.04 -10.92
C THR A 680 -0.34 4.92 -9.93
N VAL A 681 -0.44 3.66 -10.35
CA VAL A 681 -0.13 2.51 -9.48
C VAL A 681 0.95 1.63 -10.10
N GLY A 682 2.04 1.41 -9.38
CA GLY A 682 3.13 0.52 -9.77
C GLY A 682 3.23 -0.68 -8.84
N GLY A 683 3.72 -1.81 -9.35
CA GLY A 683 3.93 -3.02 -8.56
C GLY A 683 2.76 -4.00 -8.59
N GLY A 684 3.08 -5.27 -8.87
CA GLY A 684 2.08 -6.35 -8.97
C GLY A 684 1.30 -6.43 -10.29
N ILE A 685 1.58 -5.56 -11.27
CA ILE A 685 0.93 -5.58 -12.58
C ILE A 685 1.63 -6.59 -13.50
N ARG A 686 1.22 -7.84 -13.43
CA ARG A 686 1.75 -8.97 -14.20
C ARG A 686 0.79 -10.14 -14.15
N ASP A 687 1.05 -11.16 -14.97
CA ASP A 687 0.36 -12.44 -14.87
C ASP A 687 0.58 -13.08 -13.49
N PHE A 688 -0.49 -13.61 -12.88
CA PHE A 688 -0.39 -14.41 -11.67
C PHE A 688 -1.57 -15.38 -11.52
N THR A 689 -1.41 -16.37 -10.65
CA THR A 689 -2.45 -17.33 -10.26
C THR A 689 -2.68 -17.18 -8.76
N ASP A 690 -3.93 -17.01 -8.34
CA ASP A 690 -4.29 -16.87 -6.92
C ASP A 690 -4.31 -18.22 -6.18
N ALA A 691 -4.53 -18.20 -4.86
CA ALA A 691 -4.59 -19.42 -4.05
C ALA A 691 -5.76 -20.37 -4.39
N SER A 692 -6.79 -19.87 -5.10
CA SER A 692 -7.90 -20.71 -5.60
C SER A 692 -7.55 -21.42 -6.91
N GLY A 693 -6.40 -21.11 -7.50
CA GLY A 693 -5.96 -21.64 -8.79
C GLY A 693 -6.48 -20.84 -9.98
N ARG A 694 -7.12 -19.68 -9.78
CA ARG A 694 -7.57 -18.82 -10.88
C ARG A 694 -6.40 -18.02 -11.43
N TYR A 695 -6.17 -18.16 -12.73
CA TYR A 695 -5.19 -17.37 -13.47
C TYR A 695 -5.77 -16.02 -13.86
N TYR A 696 -4.95 -14.98 -13.72
CA TYR A 696 -5.22 -13.61 -14.15
C TYR A 696 -4.09 -13.16 -15.07
N SER A 697 -4.45 -12.66 -16.26
CA SER A 697 -3.52 -12.01 -17.17
C SER A 697 -3.18 -10.59 -16.72
N SER A 698 -2.03 -10.06 -17.11
CA SER A 698 -1.63 -8.68 -16.80
C SER A 698 -2.66 -7.64 -17.27
N LEU A 699 -3.40 -7.95 -18.34
CA LEU A 699 -4.47 -7.10 -18.85
C LEU A 699 -5.69 -7.09 -17.91
N GLU A 700 -6.09 -8.25 -17.37
CA GLU A 700 -7.16 -8.33 -16.37
C GLU A 700 -6.76 -7.63 -15.07
N VAL A 701 -5.52 -7.79 -14.64
CA VAL A 701 -4.97 -7.08 -13.48
C VAL A 701 -5.05 -5.58 -13.69
N ALA A 702 -4.51 -5.08 -14.81
CA ALA A 702 -4.56 -3.66 -15.14
C ALA A 702 -6.01 -3.14 -15.23
N ALA A 703 -6.92 -3.90 -15.84
CA ALA A 703 -8.33 -3.55 -15.93
C ALA A 703 -8.96 -3.34 -14.54
N GLU A 704 -8.69 -4.24 -13.58
CA GLU A 704 -9.21 -4.09 -12.21
C GLU A 704 -8.63 -2.87 -11.50
N TYR A 705 -7.34 -2.59 -11.68
CA TYR A 705 -6.71 -1.37 -11.15
C TYR A 705 -7.35 -0.10 -11.72
N PHE A 706 -7.60 -0.04 -13.04
CA PHE A 706 -8.30 1.09 -13.66
C PHE A 706 -9.73 1.25 -13.13
N ARG A 707 -10.48 0.15 -13.03
CA ARG A 707 -11.85 0.15 -12.48
C ARG A 707 -11.90 0.57 -11.01
N SER A 708 -10.80 0.38 -10.30
CA SER A 708 -10.67 0.72 -8.89
C SER A 708 -10.19 2.14 -8.63
N GLY A 709 -9.78 2.88 -9.67
CA GLY A 709 -9.51 4.32 -9.58
C GLY A 709 -8.15 4.76 -10.12
N ALA A 710 -7.27 3.84 -10.50
CA ALA A 710 -6.02 4.19 -11.18
C ALA A 710 -6.30 4.77 -12.57
N ASP A 711 -5.49 5.72 -13.01
CA ASP A 711 -5.50 6.28 -14.36
C ASP A 711 -4.36 5.74 -15.21
N LYS A 712 -3.26 5.37 -14.54
CA LYS A 712 -2.06 4.81 -15.15
C LYS A 712 -1.53 3.65 -14.31
N ILE A 713 -0.90 2.70 -14.98
CA ILE A 713 -0.18 1.61 -14.33
C ILE A 713 1.32 1.73 -14.61
N SER A 714 2.14 1.35 -13.65
CA SER A 714 3.60 1.30 -13.80
C SER A 714 4.11 -0.15 -13.85
N ILE A 715 4.86 -0.46 -14.90
CA ILE A 715 5.47 -1.77 -15.15
C ILE A 715 6.98 -1.66 -14.95
N GLY A 716 7.53 -2.52 -14.07
CA GLY A 716 8.96 -2.56 -13.76
C GLY A 716 9.68 -3.73 -14.45
N SER A 717 9.97 -4.80 -13.70
CA SER A 717 10.80 -5.92 -14.19
C SER A 717 10.28 -6.59 -15.46
N ASP A 718 8.96 -6.71 -15.63
CA ASP A 718 8.36 -7.30 -16.83
C ASP A 718 8.67 -6.51 -18.11
N ALA A 719 8.79 -5.17 -17.99
CA ALA A 719 9.18 -4.31 -19.10
C ALA A 719 10.63 -4.56 -19.53
N VAL A 720 11.53 -4.87 -18.59
CA VAL A 720 12.92 -5.21 -18.89
C VAL A 720 13.01 -6.51 -19.68
N TYR A 721 12.28 -7.55 -19.26
CA TYR A 721 12.25 -8.83 -19.97
C TYR A 721 11.63 -8.69 -21.37
N ALA A 722 10.52 -7.95 -21.50
CA ALA A 722 9.90 -7.68 -22.79
C ALA A 722 10.86 -6.92 -23.74
N ALA A 723 11.60 -5.94 -23.22
CA ALA A 723 12.59 -5.21 -24.00
C ALA A 723 13.78 -6.08 -24.44
N GLU A 724 14.31 -6.94 -23.56
CA GLU A 724 15.38 -7.89 -23.92
C GLU A 724 14.93 -8.82 -25.06
N GLU A 725 13.71 -9.35 -24.99
CA GLU A 725 13.14 -10.20 -26.03
C GLU A 725 12.92 -9.43 -27.34
N PHE A 726 12.41 -8.20 -27.25
CA PHE A 726 12.20 -7.33 -28.41
C PHE A 726 13.51 -6.96 -29.10
N ILE A 727 14.54 -6.56 -28.35
CA ILE A 727 15.87 -6.21 -28.90
C ILE A 727 16.50 -7.44 -29.58
N LYS A 728 16.35 -8.62 -28.98
CA LYS A 728 16.90 -9.87 -29.54
C LYS A 728 16.18 -10.32 -30.81
N SER A 729 14.86 -10.18 -30.86
CA SER A 729 14.03 -10.69 -31.97
C SER A 729 13.78 -9.66 -33.08
N GLY A 730 13.79 -8.37 -32.75
CA GLY A 730 13.35 -7.27 -33.61
C GLY A 730 11.85 -7.24 -33.89
N VAL A 731 11.04 -8.04 -33.19
CA VAL A 731 9.61 -8.24 -33.50
C VAL A 731 8.73 -8.01 -32.28
N LYS A 732 7.68 -7.22 -32.46
CA LYS A 732 6.58 -7.04 -31.48
C LYS A 732 5.76 -8.32 -31.40
N THR A 733 5.70 -8.95 -30.23
CA THR A 733 5.04 -10.25 -30.05
C THR A 733 3.51 -10.12 -29.91
N GLY A 734 3.04 -8.94 -29.53
CA GLY A 734 1.66 -8.67 -29.12
C GLY A 734 1.25 -9.33 -27.81
N LYS A 735 2.22 -9.90 -27.06
CA LYS A 735 1.97 -10.70 -25.86
C LYS A 735 2.49 -10.07 -24.58
N SER A 736 3.44 -9.14 -24.65
CA SER A 736 3.92 -8.47 -23.45
C SER A 736 2.80 -7.64 -22.79
N SER A 737 2.90 -7.45 -21.48
CA SER A 737 1.96 -6.60 -20.73
C SER A 737 1.89 -5.18 -21.32
N LEU A 738 3.03 -4.61 -21.72
CA LEU A 738 3.14 -3.32 -22.41
C LEU A 738 2.24 -3.28 -23.66
N GLU A 739 2.41 -4.25 -24.57
CA GLU A 739 1.69 -4.28 -25.84
C GLU A 739 0.19 -4.54 -25.64
N GLN A 740 -0.16 -5.45 -24.73
CA GLN A 740 -1.56 -5.80 -24.48
C GLN A 740 -2.34 -4.64 -23.85
N ILE A 741 -1.76 -3.98 -22.86
CA ILE A 741 -2.44 -2.92 -22.10
C ILE A 741 -2.52 -1.64 -22.93
N SER A 742 -1.42 -1.24 -23.59
CA SER A 742 -1.40 -0.07 -24.47
C SER A 742 -2.35 -0.22 -25.66
N ARG A 743 -2.53 -1.42 -26.22
CA ARG A 743 -3.49 -1.67 -27.30
C ARG A 743 -4.95 -1.41 -26.88
N VAL A 744 -5.30 -1.65 -25.61
CA VAL A 744 -6.68 -1.50 -25.12
C VAL A 744 -6.91 -0.10 -24.55
N TYR A 745 -5.99 0.40 -23.73
CA TYR A 745 -6.15 1.64 -22.96
C TYR A 745 -5.36 2.82 -23.52
N GLY A 746 -4.57 2.60 -24.58
CA GLY A 746 -3.65 3.57 -25.16
C GLY A 746 -2.32 3.63 -24.42
N ASN A 747 -1.29 4.11 -25.11
CA ASN A 747 0.07 4.23 -24.53
C ASN A 747 0.06 5.08 -23.25
N GLN A 748 -0.79 6.10 -23.19
CA GLN A 748 -0.90 7.01 -22.04
C GLN A 748 -1.25 6.33 -20.72
N ALA A 749 -1.79 5.11 -20.74
CA ALA A 749 -2.13 4.35 -19.55
C ALA A 749 -0.94 3.52 -18.99
N VAL A 750 0.16 3.42 -19.74
CA VAL A 750 1.30 2.56 -19.46
C VAL A 750 2.55 3.40 -19.16
N VAL A 751 2.96 3.38 -17.89
CA VAL A 751 4.21 3.95 -17.39
C VAL A 751 5.23 2.81 -17.23
N VAL A 752 6.49 3.04 -17.58
CA VAL A 752 7.57 2.08 -17.32
C VAL A 752 8.51 2.61 -16.27
N SER A 753 8.65 1.87 -15.17
CA SER A 753 9.64 2.16 -14.13
C SER A 753 10.99 1.58 -14.52
N ILE A 754 11.98 2.44 -14.76
CA ILE A 754 13.35 2.05 -15.09
C ILE A 754 14.22 2.34 -13.87
N ASP A 755 14.94 1.30 -13.40
CA ASP A 755 15.82 1.35 -12.22
C ASP A 755 17.28 1.15 -12.65
N PRO A 756 17.95 2.20 -13.16
CA PRO A 756 19.33 2.12 -13.60
C PRO A 756 20.33 2.35 -12.46
N ARG A 757 21.51 1.76 -12.63
CA ARG A 757 22.72 2.01 -11.86
C ARG A 757 23.84 2.45 -12.79
N ARG A 758 24.59 3.48 -12.41
CA ARG A 758 25.73 3.99 -13.16
C ARG A 758 26.89 3.01 -13.10
N VAL A 759 27.50 2.76 -14.26
CA VAL A 759 28.70 1.92 -14.41
C VAL A 759 29.73 2.69 -15.23
N TYR A 760 30.84 3.05 -14.58
CA TYR A 760 31.95 3.78 -15.19
C TYR A 760 32.79 2.87 -16.11
N VAL A 761 33.28 3.44 -17.21
CA VAL A 761 34.15 2.78 -18.19
C VAL A 761 35.26 3.72 -18.64
N ASN A 762 36.38 3.18 -19.11
CA ASN A 762 37.53 3.99 -19.54
C ASN A 762 37.33 4.50 -20.96
N HIS A 763 36.76 3.67 -21.84
CA HIS A 763 36.49 3.99 -23.22
C HIS A 763 35.02 3.68 -23.57
N PRO A 764 34.37 4.49 -24.44
CA PRO A 764 33.00 4.21 -24.89
C PRO A 764 32.78 2.83 -25.54
N ASP A 765 33.84 2.23 -26.09
CA ASP A 765 33.79 0.94 -26.78
C ASP A 765 33.99 -0.27 -25.84
N ASP A 766 34.21 -0.05 -24.54
CA ASP A 766 34.42 -1.12 -23.55
C ASP A 766 33.16 -1.97 -23.33
N VAL A 767 31.99 -1.44 -23.68
CA VAL A 767 30.68 -2.08 -23.53
C VAL A 767 29.85 -1.90 -24.80
N PRO A 768 28.92 -2.83 -25.12
CA PRO A 768 28.09 -2.73 -26.31
C PRO A 768 26.90 -1.77 -26.15
N TYR A 769 26.78 -1.10 -25.00
CA TYR A 769 25.65 -0.24 -24.65
C TYR A 769 25.97 1.22 -24.84
N LYS A 770 24.95 2.08 -24.90
CA LYS A 770 25.12 3.52 -25.01
C LYS A 770 25.88 4.09 -23.81
N VAL A 771 27.12 4.51 -24.07
CA VAL A 771 27.98 5.24 -23.13
C VAL A 771 27.82 6.75 -23.36
N ILE A 772 27.85 7.52 -22.28
CA ILE A 772 27.96 8.98 -22.30
C ILE A 772 29.22 9.45 -21.58
N ARG A 773 29.67 10.65 -21.93
CA ARG A 773 30.65 11.37 -21.10
C ARG A 773 29.90 11.96 -19.91
N VAL A 774 30.35 11.65 -18.70
CA VAL A 774 29.72 12.13 -17.46
C VAL A 774 30.18 13.55 -17.13
N THR A 775 29.31 14.32 -16.49
CA THR A 775 29.65 15.68 -16.01
C THR A 775 30.63 15.61 -14.84
N ASN A 776 30.49 14.59 -13.98
CA ASN A 776 31.38 14.34 -12.84
C ASN A 776 32.16 13.03 -13.06
N PRO A 777 33.50 13.07 -13.16
CA PRO A 777 34.32 11.88 -13.35
C PRO A 777 34.14 10.82 -12.25
N GLY A 778 34.39 9.57 -12.61
CA GLY A 778 34.32 8.43 -11.70
C GLY A 778 35.43 8.44 -10.63
N PRO A 779 35.35 7.53 -9.66
CA PRO A 779 36.30 7.45 -8.54
C PRO A 779 37.77 7.31 -8.96
N ASN A 780 38.05 6.74 -10.14
CA ASN A 780 39.39 6.57 -10.67
C ASN A 780 39.69 7.55 -11.83
N GLY A 781 38.87 8.57 -12.02
CA GLY A 781 38.99 9.54 -13.10
C GLY A 781 38.33 9.11 -14.41
N GLU A 782 37.45 8.10 -14.39
CA GLU A 782 36.71 7.66 -15.57
C GLU A 782 35.80 8.78 -16.07
N GLU A 783 35.97 9.22 -17.33
CA GLU A 783 35.15 10.28 -17.91
C GLU A 783 33.86 9.77 -18.57
N TYR A 784 33.68 8.45 -18.62
CA TYR A 784 32.58 7.81 -19.33
C TYR A 784 31.81 6.86 -18.43
N ALA A 785 30.49 6.78 -18.65
CA ALA A 785 29.63 5.81 -17.98
C ALA A 785 28.46 5.38 -18.86
N TRP A 786 27.95 4.19 -18.59
CA TRP A 786 26.63 3.74 -19.04
C TRP A 786 25.76 3.43 -17.82
N TYR A 787 24.48 3.20 -18.05
CA TYR A 787 23.50 2.99 -16.99
C TYR A 787 22.91 1.60 -17.13
N GLN A 788 23.37 0.67 -16.31
CA GLN A 788 22.88 -0.70 -16.30
C GLN A 788 21.50 -0.77 -15.66
N CYS A 789 20.52 -1.35 -16.36
CA CYS A 789 19.19 -1.56 -15.79
C CYS A 789 19.18 -2.73 -14.80
N THR A 790 18.22 -2.67 -13.88
CA THR A 790 18.02 -3.73 -12.89
C THR A 790 16.57 -4.23 -12.90
N VAL A 791 16.37 -5.40 -12.28
CA VAL A 791 15.06 -6.00 -12.00
C VAL A 791 14.97 -6.37 -10.53
N SER A 792 13.80 -6.89 -10.11
CA SER A 792 13.55 -7.33 -8.74
C SER A 792 13.73 -6.20 -7.71
N GLY A 793 13.40 -4.97 -8.08
CA GLY A 793 13.49 -3.77 -7.25
C GLY A 793 14.94 -3.34 -6.97
N GLY A 794 15.79 -3.28 -8.00
CA GLY A 794 17.18 -2.82 -7.87
C GLY A 794 18.22 -3.90 -7.58
N ARG A 795 17.80 -5.15 -7.31
CA ARG A 795 18.65 -6.21 -6.75
C ARG A 795 19.42 -7.01 -7.78
N GLU A 796 18.89 -7.17 -8.99
CA GLU A 796 19.51 -7.96 -10.04
C GLU A 796 19.84 -7.08 -11.24
N GLY A 797 21.13 -6.96 -11.58
CA GLY A 797 21.57 -6.24 -12.79
C GLY A 797 21.29 -7.06 -14.05
N ARG A 798 20.84 -6.38 -15.11
CA ARG A 798 20.53 -7.00 -16.41
C ARG A 798 21.52 -6.57 -17.50
N PRO A 799 21.74 -7.39 -18.53
CA PRO A 799 22.59 -7.06 -19.66
C PRO A 799 21.87 -6.13 -20.65
N ILE A 800 21.36 -5.00 -20.16
CA ILE A 800 20.69 -3.97 -20.96
C ILE A 800 20.94 -2.59 -20.33
N GLY A 801 21.25 -1.60 -21.16
CA GLY A 801 21.41 -0.21 -20.73
C GLY A 801 20.08 0.53 -20.68
N ALA A 802 20.02 1.60 -19.87
CA ALA A 802 18.82 2.43 -19.71
C ALA A 802 18.36 3.06 -21.02
N PHE A 803 19.30 3.43 -21.89
CA PHE A 803 19.01 3.94 -23.22
C PHE A 803 18.33 2.88 -24.10
N GLU A 804 18.91 1.69 -24.19
CA GLU A 804 18.35 0.59 -24.98
C GLU A 804 16.97 0.17 -24.48
N LEU A 805 16.81 0.07 -23.15
CA LEU A 805 15.54 -0.21 -22.52
C LEU A 805 14.49 0.85 -22.85
N ALA A 806 14.82 2.14 -22.68
CA ALA A 806 13.92 3.26 -22.95
C ALA A 806 13.42 3.27 -24.40
N LYS A 807 14.32 3.03 -25.37
CA LYS A 807 13.94 2.92 -26.79
C LYS A 807 13.03 1.71 -27.06
N ALA A 808 13.34 0.56 -26.45
CA ALA A 808 12.57 -0.66 -26.64
C ALA A 808 11.15 -0.54 -26.07
N VAL A 809 10.99 -0.01 -24.85
CA VAL A 809 9.67 0.08 -24.21
C VAL A 809 8.77 1.14 -24.85
N GLU A 810 9.34 2.22 -25.37
CA GLU A 810 8.62 3.18 -26.22
C GLU A 810 8.00 2.48 -27.43
N GLU A 811 8.78 1.64 -28.12
CA GLU A 811 8.27 0.85 -29.25
C GLU A 811 7.20 -0.16 -28.82
N LEU A 812 7.35 -0.78 -27.66
CA LEU A 812 6.40 -1.77 -27.13
C LEU A 812 5.08 -1.15 -26.62
N GLY A 813 4.95 0.18 -26.62
CA GLY A 813 3.70 0.88 -26.30
C GLY A 813 3.69 1.60 -24.95
N ALA A 814 4.83 1.80 -24.29
CA ALA A 814 4.92 2.71 -23.16
C ALA A 814 4.53 4.14 -23.59
N GLY A 815 3.77 4.84 -22.76
CA GLY A 815 3.44 6.25 -22.97
C GLY A 815 4.17 7.21 -22.04
N GLU A 816 4.89 6.69 -21.04
CA GLU A 816 5.65 7.50 -20.10
C GLU A 816 6.74 6.66 -19.44
N ILE A 817 7.89 7.26 -19.13
CA ILE A 817 8.97 6.61 -18.39
C ILE A 817 9.07 7.24 -17.00
N LEU A 818 8.94 6.42 -15.96
CA LEU A 818 9.36 6.74 -14.61
C LEU A 818 10.83 6.37 -14.47
N LEU A 819 11.71 7.36 -14.52
CA LEU A 819 13.16 7.16 -14.52
C LEU A 819 13.71 7.37 -13.11
N ASN A 820 13.88 6.27 -12.38
CA ASN A 820 14.54 6.27 -11.09
C ASN A 820 16.05 6.33 -11.26
N CYS A 821 16.78 6.45 -10.16
CA CYS A 821 18.24 6.34 -10.13
C CYS A 821 18.66 5.69 -8.82
N ILE A 822 19.19 4.46 -8.89
CA ILE A 822 19.58 3.70 -7.70
C ILE A 822 20.67 4.44 -6.91
N ASP A 823 21.58 5.11 -7.60
CA ASP A 823 22.70 5.81 -6.97
C ASP A 823 22.30 7.11 -6.27
N CYS A 824 21.20 7.75 -6.72
CA CYS A 824 20.68 9.00 -6.16
C CYS A 824 19.59 8.78 -5.11
N ASP A 825 19.02 7.59 -5.03
CA ASP A 825 17.87 7.31 -4.18
C ASP A 825 18.18 7.53 -2.68
N GLY A 826 17.28 8.24 -2.01
CA GLY A 826 17.44 8.64 -0.60
C GLY A 826 18.60 9.59 -0.29
N GLN A 827 19.40 10.05 -1.28
CA GLN A 827 20.59 10.88 -1.00
C GLN A 827 20.29 12.35 -0.76
N GLY A 828 19.16 12.87 -1.28
CA GLY A 828 18.78 14.28 -1.17
C GLY A 828 19.73 15.27 -1.87
N LYS A 829 20.58 14.80 -2.80
CA LYS A 829 21.62 15.60 -3.48
C LYS A 829 21.23 16.08 -4.89
N GLY A 830 19.97 15.91 -5.26
CA GLY A 830 19.46 16.21 -6.59
C GLY A 830 19.32 14.97 -7.48
N PHE A 831 18.61 15.15 -8.59
CA PHE A 831 18.41 14.12 -9.61
C PHE A 831 19.71 13.86 -10.39
N ASP A 832 19.84 12.68 -10.99
CA ASP A 832 20.93 12.41 -11.93
C ASP A 832 20.68 13.12 -13.28
N ILE A 833 21.22 14.32 -13.42
CA ILE A 833 21.05 15.16 -14.61
C ILE A 833 21.58 14.47 -15.89
N ASP A 834 22.70 13.75 -15.80
CA ASP A 834 23.30 13.08 -16.96
C ASP A 834 22.39 11.95 -17.47
N LEU A 835 21.85 11.14 -16.55
CA LEU A 835 20.89 10.08 -16.85
C LEU A 835 19.57 10.64 -17.40
N VAL A 836 18.97 11.61 -16.70
CA VAL A 836 17.69 12.19 -17.11
C VAL A 836 17.83 12.86 -18.47
N LYS A 837 18.94 13.56 -18.74
CA LYS A 837 19.23 14.13 -20.05
C LYS A 837 19.37 13.05 -21.12
N LEU A 838 20.16 12.01 -20.89
CA LEU A 838 20.33 10.90 -21.84
C LEU A 838 18.99 10.29 -22.28
N ILE A 839 18.12 10.00 -21.32
CA ILE A 839 16.84 9.35 -21.63
C ILE A 839 15.85 10.34 -22.22
N SER A 840 15.65 11.51 -21.60
CA SER A 840 14.69 12.51 -22.12
C SER A 840 15.07 13.04 -23.51
N ASP A 841 16.35 13.04 -23.89
CA ASP A 841 16.77 13.42 -25.24
C ASP A 841 16.59 12.30 -26.28
N SER A 842 16.40 11.04 -25.86
CA SER A 842 16.42 9.87 -26.76
C SER A 842 15.04 9.26 -27.08
N VAL A 843 14.03 9.48 -26.24
CA VAL A 843 12.65 8.99 -26.46
C VAL A 843 11.69 10.10 -26.82
N GLY A 844 10.67 9.81 -27.64
CA GLY A 844 9.57 10.70 -27.98
C GLY A 844 8.42 10.71 -26.95
N ILE A 845 8.46 9.86 -25.92
CA ILE A 845 7.48 9.83 -24.82
C ILE A 845 7.93 10.68 -23.61
N PRO A 846 7.00 11.20 -22.78
CA PRO A 846 7.32 11.88 -21.52
C PRO A 846 8.24 11.09 -20.58
N VAL A 847 9.16 11.79 -19.91
CA VAL A 847 10.06 11.23 -18.90
C VAL A 847 9.85 11.95 -17.57
N ILE A 848 9.59 11.18 -16.51
CA ILE A 848 9.52 11.63 -15.12
C ILE A 848 10.90 11.42 -14.50
N ALA A 849 11.54 12.50 -14.02
CA ALA A 849 12.75 12.39 -13.22
C ALA A 849 12.40 11.98 -11.78
N SER A 850 13.04 10.93 -11.26
CA SER A 850 12.82 10.39 -9.92
C SER A 850 14.16 10.07 -9.23
N SER A 851 14.11 9.84 -7.92
CA SER A 851 15.25 9.57 -7.02
C SER A 851 16.27 10.71 -6.88
N GLY A 852 16.39 11.26 -5.66
CA GLY A 852 17.45 12.20 -5.27
C GLY A 852 17.00 13.62 -4.91
N ALA A 853 15.73 13.99 -5.12
CA ALA A 853 15.20 15.29 -4.74
C ALA A 853 15.33 15.54 -3.22
N GLY A 854 16.11 16.56 -2.84
CA GLY A 854 16.24 17.04 -1.46
C GLY A 854 15.74 18.46 -1.17
N THR A 855 15.50 19.29 -2.20
CA THR A 855 15.19 20.73 -2.07
C THR A 855 14.37 21.21 -3.28
N PRO A 856 13.62 22.34 -3.19
CA PRO A 856 12.94 22.93 -4.34
C PRO A 856 13.86 23.21 -5.54
N ARG A 857 15.10 23.61 -5.29
CA ARG A 857 16.10 23.90 -6.34
C ARG A 857 16.40 22.70 -7.24
N HIS A 858 16.34 21.48 -6.71
CA HIS A 858 16.56 20.29 -7.53
C HIS A 858 15.49 20.11 -8.62
N PHE A 859 14.26 20.61 -8.38
CA PHE A 859 13.19 20.58 -9.37
C PHE A 859 13.43 21.59 -10.49
N SER A 860 13.81 22.83 -10.17
CA SER A 860 14.14 23.81 -11.22
C SER A 860 15.37 23.37 -12.02
N GLU A 861 16.40 22.84 -11.35
CA GLU A 861 17.61 22.34 -12.00
C GLU A 861 17.32 21.23 -13.02
N VAL A 862 16.50 20.23 -12.66
CA VAL A 862 16.21 19.13 -13.59
C VAL A 862 15.36 19.61 -14.77
N PHE A 863 14.43 20.54 -14.57
CA PHE A 863 13.60 21.09 -15.65
C PHE A 863 14.36 22.05 -16.58
N GLU A 864 15.39 22.74 -16.08
CA GLU A 864 16.22 23.64 -16.89
C GLU A 864 17.30 22.89 -17.69
N LYS A 865 17.92 21.88 -17.08
CA LYS A 865 19.06 21.17 -17.67
C LYS A 865 18.66 19.99 -18.56
N THR A 866 17.41 19.53 -18.48
CA THR A 866 16.94 18.34 -19.18
C THR A 866 15.57 18.57 -19.84
N ASN A 867 15.13 17.59 -20.62
CA ASN A 867 13.80 17.59 -21.22
C ASN A 867 12.77 16.83 -20.38
N ALA A 868 13.00 16.65 -19.07
CA ALA A 868 12.05 16.00 -18.17
C ALA A 868 10.68 16.69 -18.22
N SER A 869 9.62 15.90 -18.36
CA SER A 869 8.23 16.38 -18.41
C SER A 869 7.65 16.54 -17.01
N ALA A 870 8.20 15.82 -16.03
CA ALA A 870 7.79 15.82 -14.64
C ALA A 870 8.95 15.49 -13.73
N ALA A 871 8.80 15.82 -12.45
CA ALA A 871 9.72 15.43 -11.39
C ALA A 871 8.91 14.83 -10.25
N LEU A 872 9.39 13.71 -9.73
CA LEU A 872 8.75 12.94 -8.69
C LEU A 872 9.60 12.95 -7.43
N ALA A 873 8.93 13.13 -6.29
CA ALA A 873 9.55 12.92 -4.99
C ALA A 873 8.60 12.16 -4.05
N ALA A 874 9.22 11.39 -3.14
CA ALA A 874 8.52 10.62 -2.12
C ALA A 874 8.92 11.11 -0.73
N GLY A 875 10.13 10.75 -0.29
CA GLY A 875 10.63 10.96 1.06
C GLY A 875 10.45 12.38 1.60
N ILE A 876 10.93 13.40 0.86
CA ILE A 876 10.89 14.81 1.29
C ILE A 876 9.49 15.37 1.48
N PHE A 877 8.50 14.85 0.74
CA PHE A 877 7.11 15.28 0.83
C PHE A 877 6.42 14.63 2.03
N HIS A 878 6.57 13.31 2.23
CA HIS A 878 5.96 12.64 3.38
C HIS A 878 6.51 13.16 4.71
N ARG A 879 7.81 13.46 4.75
CA ARG A 879 8.49 14.00 5.95
C ARG A 879 8.24 15.48 6.17
N LYS A 880 7.53 16.14 5.24
CA LYS A 880 7.28 17.59 5.23
C LYS A 880 8.58 18.42 5.32
N GLU A 881 9.71 17.85 4.89
CA GLU A 881 11.00 18.55 4.80
C GLU A 881 10.95 19.61 3.71
N VAL A 882 10.23 19.31 2.62
CA VAL A 882 9.97 20.22 1.52
C VAL A 882 8.48 20.15 1.19
N PRO A 883 7.67 21.17 1.55
CA PRO A 883 6.27 21.22 1.15
C PRO A 883 6.11 21.26 -0.38
N ILE A 884 5.12 20.55 -0.93
CA ILE A 884 4.83 20.56 -2.39
C ILE A 884 4.58 21.99 -2.88
N GLN A 885 3.84 22.78 -2.10
CA GLN A 885 3.58 24.19 -2.37
C GLN A 885 4.87 25.01 -2.49
N SER A 886 5.87 24.78 -1.63
CA SER A 886 7.16 25.48 -1.72
C SER A 886 7.93 25.15 -3.00
N VAL A 887 7.79 23.92 -3.51
CA VAL A 887 8.36 23.55 -4.82
C VAL A 887 7.67 24.32 -5.93
N LYS A 888 6.34 24.41 -5.90
CA LYS A 888 5.56 25.13 -6.91
C LYS A 888 5.87 26.62 -6.90
N GLU A 889 5.95 27.24 -5.74
CA GLU A 889 6.32 28.65 -5.57
C GLU A 889 7.73 28.91 -6.13
N HIS A 890 8.72 28.09 -5.75
CA HIS A 890 10.08 28.17 -6.28
C HIS A 890 10.10 28.05 -7.81
N LEU A 891 9.37 27.09 -8.38
CA LEU A 891 9.28 26.92 -9.83
C LEU A 891 8.66 28.14 -10.52
N GLN A 892 7.65 28.78 -9.91
CA GLN A 892 7.10 30.03 -10.44
C GLN A 892 8.09 31.19 -10.39
N GLU A 893 8.86 31.31 -9.30
CA GLU A 893 9.92 32.33 -9.16
C GLU A 893 10.99 32.17 -10.25
N GLU A 894 11.37 30.94 -10.56
CA GLU A 894 12.27 30.57 -11.67
C GLU A 894 11.59 30.64 -13.06
N ARG A 895 10.33 31.11 -13.14
CA ARG A 895 9.53 31.25 -14.37
C ARG A 895 9.30 29.92 -15.11
N ILE A 896 9.29 28.82 -14.37
CA ILE A 896 8.89 27.51 -14.85
C ILE A 896 7.39 27.37 -14.63
N GLU A 897 6.65 27.17 -15.72
CA GLU A 897 5.19 27.07 -15.68
C GLU A 897 4.76 25.79 -14.94
N VAL A 898 3.97 25.95 -13.87
CA VAL A 898 3.41 24.88 -13.03
C VAL A 898 1.93 25.15 -12.76
N ARG A 899 1.15 24.10 -12.46
CA ARG A 899 -0.23 24.25 -11.97
C ARG A 899 -0.19 24.82 -10.55
N ILE A 900 -1.10 25.75 -10.24
CA ILE A 900 -1.36 26.25 -8.88
C ILE A 900 -2.73 25.80 -8.44
#